data_AF-A0A350W6V1-F1
#
_entry.id   AF-A0A350W6V1-F1
#
_cell.length_a   1.000
_cell.length_b   1.000
_cell.length_c   1.000
_cell.angle_alpha   90.00
_cell.angle_beta   90.00
_cell.angle_gamma   90.00
#
_symmetry.space_group_name_H-M   'P 1'
#
loop_
_entity.id
_entity.type
_entity.pdbx_description
1 polymer ?
#
loop_
_entity_poly.entity_id
_entity_poly.type
_entity_poly.pdbx_seq_one_letter_code
_entity_poly.pdbx_strand_id
1 'polypeptide(L)'
;MNNEMRNGWIDIISKMYKDLHNSERVLHVSKESDKKRERLLNYFNRLEKIHKRVSESKNKSDEKLLKGFYYDLYVIKPEDIPESYFQNQVKLARERGYGNIELTNEDKKRMTDQVIEDQKHSLDKWIEYFLYDEESKSYEMWEKYWVFQGLQNLGKYDKKTYKFSKRDKTTVYPFPPVEREFIFTTLHLMEDYIKDKKGDEEIKSALGSGNFKMLYEYVIKQSMLKDKLQSNTTSGKWVKYEQGSDYNILRDSLQGYYTGWCTAAGENFAKSQLAGGDFYVYYTLDNNGEAKVPRIAIRMNGKTEIEEIRGIADRQNMEPEMMPILEEKLKEFPDRDKYLKKEHDMKLLTLIDKKINNNIELTLNELKFLYEINSKIEGFGYEKDPRIDEIKSKRNIKKDYALIFDVKEEEVALSQEEWEENPNKFKVLVSDLYLWLLVKPNGLVLPHHINGSLFLSALTSAEGLVLPQNIGGDLYLTRLTSAEGLVLPQSIGDSLFLSALTSAESLVLPQSIGGDLDIHNLDSAESLVLPQNIGGNLYLSNLTSAKGLVLPQSIGGSLMLSGLTSANGLVLPQSVGDDLFLDNLTSAEGLVLPQSVGGYLDIHNLDSAESLVLPQNIGGGLDLSGLTSANGLVLPYGFNLNKLICPSYIKNEILQNPDKYFRKPPSEEENISVHHKR
;
A
#
# COMPACT_ATOMS: atom_id res chain seq x y z
N MET A 1 41.71 31.84 -8.68
CA MET A 1 42.46 30.57 -8.84
C MET A 1 43.75 30.77 -9.66
N ASN A 2 44.85 30.03 -9.41
CA ASN A 2 46.08 30.08 -10.24
C ASN A 2 45.81 29.45 -11.63
N ASN A 3 46.42 29.99 -12.69
CA ASN A 3 46.29 29.53 -14.09
C ASN A 3 46.56 28.02 -14.26
N GLU A 4 47.42 27.44 -13.42
CA GLU A 4 47.76 26.01 -13.43
C GLU A 4 46.56 25.12 -13.04
N MET A 5 45.82 25.49 -12.00
CA MET A 5 44.65 24.72 -11.54
C MET A 5 43.52 24.76 -12.58
N ARG A 6 43.30 25.93 -13.21
CA ARG A 6 42.32 26.09 -14.28
C ARG A 6 42.67 25.18 -15.47
N ASN A 7 43.94 25.20 -15.88
CA ASN A 7 44.40 24.36 -16.98
C ASN A 7 44.29 22.87 -16.64
N GLY A 8 44.59 22.48 -15.40
CA GLY A 8 44.43 21.12 -14.91
C GLY A 8 42.99 20.62 -15.01
N TRP A 9 42.01 21.43 -14.57
CA TRP A 9 40.59 21.12 -14.73
C TRP A 9 40.18 20.98 -16.19
N ILE A 10 40.57 21.91 -17.06
CA ILE A 10 40.22 21.85 -18.49
C ILE A 10 40.82 20.61 -19.14
N ASP A 11 42.05 20.22 -18.78
CA ASP A 11 42.70 19.03 -19.33
C ASP A 11 41.99 17.74 -18.87
N ILE A 12 41.53 17.68 -17.61
CA ILE A 12 40.74 16.56 -17.09
C ILE A 12 39.40 16.43 -17.81
N ILE A 13 38.64 17.52 -17.93
CA ILE A 13 37.36 17.54 -18.65
C ILE A 13 37.59 17.18 -20.12
N SER A 14 38.64 17.71 -20.73
CA SER A 14 39.01 17.41 -22.11
C SER A 14 39.39 15.94 -22.32
N LYS A 15 39.95 15.27 -21.31
CA LYS A 15 40.33 13.86 -21.38
C LYS A 15 39.09 12.96 -21.27
N MET A 16 38.17 13.32 -20.37
CA MET A 16 36.92 12.60 -20.16
C MET A 16 35.97 12.77 -21.36
N TYR A 17 35.78 14.00 -21.84
CA TYR A 17 34.89 14.34 -22.95
C TYR A 17 35.71 14.69 -24.19
N LYS A 18 36.34 13.67 -24.79
CA LYS A 18 37.33 13.81 -25.86
C LYS A 18 36.89 14.75 -26.98
N ASP A 19 35.63 14.68 -27.39
CA ASP A 19 35.08 15.43 -28.53
C ASP A 19 34.33 16.71 -28.16
N LEU A 20 34.27 17.08 -26.87
CA LEU A 20 33.54 18.27 -26.42
C LEU A 20 33.98 19.54 -27.16
N HIS A 21 35.29 19.71 -27.35
CA HIS A 21 35.90 20.83 -28.06
C HIS A 21 35.49 20.96 -29.55
N ASN A 22 34.91 19.92 -30.14
CA ASN A 22 34.38 19.89 -31.50
C ASN A 22 32.86 19.81 -31.55
N SER A 23 32.18 19.83 -30.40
CA SER A 23 30.72 19.88 -30.36
C SER A 23 30.22 21.22 -30.92
N GLU A 24 29.08 21.20 -31.59
CA GLU A 24 28.48 22.37 -32.23
C GLU A 24 28.39 23.58 -31.27
N ARG A 25 27.95 23.34 -30.03
CA ARG A 25 27.84 24.36 -28.98
C ARG A 25 29.17 25.02 -28.59
N VAL A 26 30.27 24.26 -28.63
CA VAL A 26 31.61 24.80 -28.35
C VAL A 26 32.15 25.55 -29.56
N LEU A 27 31.94 25.01 -30.77
CA LEU A 27 32.37 25.65 -32.01
C LEU A 27 31.65 26.99 -32.25
N HIS A 28 30.37 27.10 -31.89
CA HIS A 28 29.58 28.33 -32.04
C HIS A 28 30.16 29.55 -31.31
N VAL A 29 30.94 29.31 -30.25
CA VAL A 29 31.57 30.37 -29.43
C VAL A 29 33.09 30.43 -29.61
N SER A 30 33.62 29.62 -30.52
CA SER A 30 35.05 29.51 -30.82
C SER A 30 35.39 30.22 -32.13
N LYS A 31 36.63 30.68 -32.24
CA LYS A 31 37.24 31.13 -33.50
C LYS A 31 37.92 29.95 -34.19
N GLU A 32 38.08 30.02 -35.51
CA GLU A 32 38.78 28.99 -36.28
C GLU A 32 40.23 28.75 -35.79
N SER A 33 40.89 29.82 -35.34
CA SER A 33 42.25 29.80 -34.80
C SER A 33 42.36 29.30 -33.36
N ASP A 34 41.25 29.16 -32.63
CA ASP A 34 41.27 28.73 -31.23
C ASP A 34 41.74 27.28 -31.11
N LYS A 35 42.72 27.05 -30.23
CA LYS A 35 43.18 25.70 -29.87
C LYS A 35 42.19 25.02 -28.93
N LYS A 36 42.31 23.70 -28.77
CA LYS A 36 41.42 22.86 -27.94
C LYS A 36 41.06 23.47 -26.59
N ARG A 37 42.06 23.94 -25.82
CA ARG A 37 41.86 24.54 -24.50
C ARG A 37 41.13 25.88 -24.56
N GLU A 38 41.45 26.71 -25.55
CA GLU A 38 40.81 28.02 -25.77
C GLU A 38 39.34 27.86 -26.14
N ARG A 39 39.01 26.88 -27.01
CA ARG A 39 37.62 26.54 -27.35
C ARG A 39 36.80 26.18 -26.12
N LEU A 40 37.33 25.30 -25.26
CA LEU A 40 36.67 24.88 -24.02
C LEU A 40 36.54 26.05 -23.03
N LEU A 41 37.57 26.87 -22.89
CA LEU A 41 37.53 28.04 -22.00
C LEU A 41 36.50 29.08 -22.48
N ASN A 42 36.45 29.37 -23.79
CA ASN A 42 35.46 30.27 -24.38
C ASN A 42 34.03 29.77 -24.13
N TYR A 43 33.83 28.46 -24.23
CA TYR A 43 32.56 27.83 -23.89
C TYR A 43 32.20 27.94 -22.40
N PHE A 44 33.12 27.65 -21.48
CA PHE A 44 32.85 27.80 -20.04
C PHE A 44 32.59 29.25 -19.66
N ASN A 45 33.35 30.21 -20.19
CA ASN A 45 33.11 31.64 -19.97
C ASN A 45 31.73 32.07 -20.49
N ARG A 46 31.28 31.50 -21.62
CA ARG A 46 29.93 31.76 -22.13
C ARG A 46 28.86 31.21 -21.20
N LEU A 47 29.01 29.96 -20.73
CA LEU A 47 28.09 29.34 -19.77
C LEU A 47 28.03 30.16 -18.48
N GLU A 48 29.18 30.57 -17.95
CA GLU A 48 29.29 31.39 -16.75
C GLU A 48 28.55 32.72 -16.92
N LYS A 49 28.76 33.42 -18.04
CA LYS A 49 28.06 34.67 -18.34
C LYS A 49 26.54 34.50 -18.38
N ILE A 50 26.06 33.39 -18.94
CA ILE A 50 24.62 33.08 -19.01
C ILE A 50 24.08 32.79 -17.60
N HIS A 51 24.73 31.89 -16.86
CA HIS A 51 24.32 31.50 -15.51
C HIS A 51 24.30 32.69 -14.57
N LYS A 52 25.34 33.53 -14.60
CA LYS A 52 25.43 34.76 -13.80
C LYS A 52 24.32 35.74 -14.16
N ARG A 53 24.04 35.94 -15.45
CA ARG A 53 22.92 36.80 -15.87
C ARG A 53 21.59 36.30 -15.31
N VAL A 54 21.34 34.99 -15.37
CA VAL A 54 20.09 34.38 -14.87
C VAL A 54 20.00 34.52 -13.34
N SER A 55 21.09 34.22 -12.62
CA SER A 55 21.08 34.28 -11.16
C SER A 55 20.96 35.70 -10.61
N GLU A 56 21.59 36.68 -11.27
CA GLU A 56 21.50 38.10 -10.91
C GLU A 56 20.17 38.74 -11.29
N SER A 57 19.61 38.40 -12.47
CA SER A 57 18.33 38.98 -12.91
C SER A 57 17.16 38.49 -12.06
N LYS A 58 17.26 37.27 -11.51
CA LYS A 58 16.16 36.55 -10.81
C LYS A 58 14.86 36.55 -11.61
N ASN A 59 14.95 36.71 -12.93
CA ASN A 59 13.80 36.77 -13.82
C ASN A 59 13.37 35.34 -14.16
N LYS A 60 12.14 34.98 -13.81
CA LYS A 60 11.54 33.67 -14.12
C LYS A 60 11.60 33.31 -15.60
N SER A 61 11.57 34.29 -16.51
CA SER A 61 11.68 34.06 -17.95
C SER A 61 13.08 33.62 -18.36
N ASP A 62 14.13 34.24 -17.81
CA ASP A 62 15.53 33.88 -18.11
C ASP A 62 15.85 32.49 -17.54
N GLU A 63 15.35 32.18 -16.34
CA GLU A 63 15.48 30.86 -15.73
C GLU A 63 14.76 29.78 -16.55
N LYS A 64 13.54 30.05 -17.01
CA LYS A 64 12.77 29.13 -17.86
C LYS A 64 13.50 28.81 -19.18
N LEU A 65 14.15 29.80 -19.79
CA LEU A 65 14.95 29.60 -21.01
C LEU A 65 16.18 28.73 -20.73
N LEU A 66 16.87 28.95 -19.61
CA LEU A 66 18.01 28.14 -19.21
C LEU A 66 17.60 26.69 -18.91
N LYS A 67 16.50 26.50 -18.17
CA LYS A 67 15.92 25.19 -17.91
C LYS A 67 15.52 24.47 -19.20
N GLY A 68 14.85 25.17 -20.12
CA GLY A 68 14.50 24.64 -21.45
C GLY A 68 15.72 24.13 -22.23
N PHE A 69 16.81 24.91 -22.26
CA PHE A 69 18.07 24.48 -22.88
C PHE A 69 18.60 23.16 -22.28
N TYR A 70 18.54 23.02 -20.96
CA TYR A 70 18.99 21.78 -20.30
C TYR A 70 18.03 20.61 -20.50
N TYR A 71 16.72 20.87 -20.59
CA TYR A 71 15.74 19.83 -20.91
C TYR A 71 15.98 19.24 -22.30
N ASP A 72 16.19 20.08 -23.31
CA ASP A 72 16.43 19.65 -24.68
C ASP A 72 17.68 18.77 -24.81
N LEU A 73 18.67 18.97 -23.93
CA LEU A 73 19.90 18.22 -23.92
C LEU A 73 19.79 16.88 -23.17
N TYR A 74 19.03 16.82 -22.08
CA TYR A 74 19.20 15.77 -21.07
C TYR A 74 17.94 15.03 -20.66
N VAL A 75 16.75 15.63 -20.83
CA VAL A 75 15.49 14.98 -20.48
C VAL A 75 15.11 14.00 -21.59
N ILE A 76 14.64 12.82 -21.18
CA ILE A 76 14.15 11.79 -22.10
C ILE A 76 13.03 12.31 -23.02
N LYS A 77 13.03 11.85 -24.26
CA LYS A 77 11.97 12.17 -25.22
C LYS A 77 10.84 11.14 -25.17
N PRO A 78 9.59 11.50 -25.47
CA PRO A 78 8.47 10.56 -25.48
C PRO A 78 8.73 9.29 -26.29
N GLU A 79 9.37 9.42 -27.46
CA GLU A 79 9.70 8.32 -28.36
C GLU A 79 10.83 7.40 -27.86
N ASP A 80 11.61 7.82 -26.86
CA ASP A 80 12.71 7.03 -26.29
C ASP A 80 12.28 6.24 -25.05
N ILE A 81 11.05 6.41 -24.54
CA ILE A 81 10.50 5.60 -23.45
C ILE A 81 10.36 4.15 -23.93
N PRO A 82 11.07 3.18 -23.34
CA PRO A 82 11.09 1.81 -23.85
C PRO A 82 9.78 1.08 -23.51
N GLU A 83 9.30 0.23 -24.43
CA GLU A 83 8.09 -0.58 -24.19
C GLU A 83 8.21 -1.46 -22.95
N SER A 84 9.44 -1.89 -22.60
CA SER A 84 9.71 -2.65 -21.39
C SER A 84 9.38 -1.90 -20.09
N TYR A 85 9.36 -0.56 -20.09
CA TYR A 85 8.88 0.23 -18.96
C TYR A 85 7.38 0.00 -18.73
N PHE A 86 6.57 0.13 -19.78
CA PHE A 86 5.12 -0.08 -19.71
C PHE A 86 4.79 -1.54 -19.34
N GLN A 87 5.49 -2.50 -19.94
CA GLN A 87 5.34 -3.93 -19.62
C GLN A 87 5.67 -4.22 -18.15
N ASN A 88 6.69 -3.55 -17.58
CA ASN A 88 6.99 -3.67 -16.15
C ASN A 88 5.89 -3.09 -15.26
N GLN A 89 5.21 -2.00 -15.67
CA GLN A 89 4.06 -1.48 -14.92
C GLN A 89 2.89 -2.47 -14.94
N VAL A 90 2.58 -3.05 -16.11
CA VAL A 90 1.55 -4.11 -16.25
C VAL A 90 1.89 -5.31 -15.36
N LYS A 91 3.15 -5.75 -15.39
CA LYS A 91 3.62 -6.86 -14.57
C LYS A 91 3.48 -6.59 -13.07
N LEU A 92 3.88 -5.41 -12.59
CA LEU A 92 3.78 -5.05 -11.18
C LEU A 92 2.31 -4.97 -10.72
N ALA A 93 1.44 -4.41 -11.55
CA ALA A 93 0.01 -4.37 -11.28
C ALA A 93 -0.59 -5.80 -11.21
N ARG A 94 -0.22 -6.67 -12.15
CA ARG A 94 -0.61 -8.08 -12.12
C ARG A 94 -0.10 -8.79 -10.88
N GLU A 95 1.16 -8.59 -10.49
CA GLU A 95 1.74 -9.20 -9.28
C GLU A 95 1.01 -8.77 -8.00
N ARG A 96 0.45 -7.55 -7.97
CA ARG A 96 -0.42 -7.03 -6.91
C ARG A 96 -1.89 -7.48 -6.99
N GLY A 97 -2.28 -8.24 -8.01
CA GLY A 97 -3.64 -8.72 -8.15
C GLY A 97 -4.62 -7.75 -8.77
N TYR A 98 -4.15 -6.72 -9.49
CA TYR A 98 -5.02 -5.90 -10.36
C TYR A 98 -5.43 -6.63 -11.66
N GLY A 99 -4.99 -7.88 -11.84
CA GLY A 99 -5.36 -8.72 -12.98
C GLY A 99 -4.65 -8.37 -14.29
N ASN A 100 -5.29 -8.73 -15.40
CA ASN A 100 -4.75 -8.62 -16.76
C ASN A 100 -4.99 -7.22 -17.32
N ILE A 101 -4.28 -6.22 -16.80
CA ILE A 101 -4.47 -4.84 -17.26
C ILE A 101 -3.87 -4.62 -18.66
N GLU A 102 -4.61 -3.91 -19.51
CA GLU A 102 -4.11 -3.38 -20.77
C GLU A 102 -3.94 -1.87 -20.66
N LEU A 103 -2.76 -1.36 -21.02
CA LEU A 103 -2.51 0.07 -21.01
C LEU A 103 -3.02 0.70 -22.30
N THR A 104 -3.95 1.65 -22.17
CA THR A 104 -4.41 2.45 -23.32
C THR A 104 -3.31 3.40 -23.80
N ASN A 105 -3.46 3.97 -25.00
CA ASN A 105 -2.56 5.02 -25.47
C ASN A 105 -2.57 6.26 -24.54
N GLU A 106 -3.70 6.54 -23.90
CA GLU A 106 -3.82 7.63 -22.94
C GLU A 106 -3.07 7.32 -21.64
N ASP A 107 -3.14 6.07 -21.16
CA ASP A 107 -2.35 5.63 -20.00
C ASP A 107 -0.85 5.73 -20.27
N LYS A 108 -0.41 5.23 -21.43
CA LYS A 108 0.99 5.32 -21.84
C LYS A 108 1.44 6.77 -21.95
N LYS A 109 0.60 7.65 -22.52
CA LYS A 109 0.89 9.09 -22.59
C LYS A 109 1.02 9.71 -21.21
N ARG A 110 0.07 9.46 -20.31
CA ARG A 110 0.11 9.95 -18.92
C ARG A 110 1.36 9.48 -18.17
N MET A 111 1.72 8.21 -18.32
CA MET A 111 2.94 7.65 -17.74
C MET A 111 4.22 8.26 -18.35
N THR A 112 4.24 8.51 -19.66
CA THR A 112 5.34 9.21 -20.33
C THR A 112 5.49 10.65 -19.85
N ASP A 113 4.39 11.39 -19.80
CA ASP A 113 4.36 12.77 -19.31
C ASP A 113 4.90 12.83 -17.86
N GLN A 114 4.49 11.87 -17.04
CA GLN A 114 4.97 11.71 -15.67
C GLN A 114 6.49 11.50 -15.60
N VAL A 115 7.04 10.56 -16.37
CA VAL A 115 8.49 10.31 -16.42
C VAL A 115 9.27 11.56 -16.85
N ILE A 116 8.77 12.28 -17.85
CA ILE A 116 9.40 13.50 -18.37
C ILE A 116 9.37 14.60 -17.32
N GLU A 117 8.25 14.79 -16.64
CA GLU A 117 8.09 15.79 -15.59
C GLU A 117 9.01 15.50 -14.40
N ASP A 118 9.14 14.25 -13.96
CA ASP A 118 10.06 13.87 -12.88
C ASP A 118 11.52 14.13 -13.24
N GLN A 119 11.91 13.89 -14.50
CA GLN A 119 13.26 14.22 -14.98
C GLN A 119 13.49 15.73 -15.05
N LYS A 120 12.53 16.50 -15.58
CA LYS A 120 12.63 17.97 -15.59
C LYS A 120 12.81 18.51 -14.18
N HIS A 121 12.01 18.03 -13.24
CA HIS A 121 12.04 18.53 -11.88
C HIS A 121 13.32 18.16 -11.13
N SER A 122 13.76 16.90 -11.22
CA SER A 122 15.02 16.49 -10.62
C SER A 122 16.21 17.25 -11.23
N LEU A 123 16.16 17.60 -12.53
CA LEU A 123 17.16 18.45 -13.18
C LEU A 123 17.10 19.92 -12.74
N ASP A 124 15.89 20.45 -12.52
CA ASP A 124 15.69 21.80 -12.02
C ASP A 124 16.40 22.01 -10.69
N LYS A 125 16.40 21.02 -9.80
CA LYS A 125 17.12 21.10 -8.53
C LYS A 125 18.63 21.25 -8.72
N TRP A 126 19.21 20.58 -9.71
CA TRP A 126 20.61 20.78 -10.07
C TRP A 126 20.88 22.17 -10.62
N ILE A 127 20.00 22.67 -11.49
CA ILE A 127 20.12 24.01 -12.07
C ILE A 127 20.01 25.07 -10.96
N GLU A 128 19.01 24.96 -10.10
CA GLU A 128 18.77 25.83 -8.94
C GLU A 128 19.97 25.82 -7.98
N TYR A 129 20.52 24.63 -7.67
CA TYR A 129 21.73 24.50 -6.86
C TYR A 129 22.86 25.33 -7.46
N PHE A 130 23.19 25.15 -8.75
CA PHE A 130 24.30 25.86 -9.38
C PHE A 130 24.09 27.36 -9.59
N LEU A 131 22.83 27.82 -9.64
CA LEU A 131 22.47 29.23 -9.77
C LEU A 131 22.45 29.99 -8.44
N TYR A 132 21.90 29.37 -7.40
CA TYR A 132 21.45 30.11 -6.22
C TYR A 132 22.12 29.69 -4.90
N ASP A 133 22.61 28.46 -4.80
CA ASP A 133 23.21 27.95 -3.57
C ASP A 133 24.52 28.69 -3.23
N GLU A 134 24.73 29.04 -1.96
CA GLU A 134 25.90 29.81 -1.53
C GLU A 134 27.20 29.03 -1.66
N GLU A 135 27.18 27.72 -1.40
CA GLU A 135 28.37 26.87 -1.56
C GLU A 135 28.71 26.77 -3.06
N SER A 136 27.70 26.56 -3.91
CA SER A 136 27.92 26.40 -5.35
C SER A 136 28.45 27.67 -6.02
N LYS A 137 28.18 28.87 -5.47
CA LYS A 137 28.76 30.13 -5.97
C LYS A 137 30.29 30.19 -5.84
N SER A 138 30.87 29.41 -4.93
CA SER A 138 32.33 29.32 -4.79
C SER A 138 33.01 28.51 -5.90
N TYR A 139 32.24 27.68 -6.61
CA TYR A 139 32.76 26.83 -7.68
C TYR A 139 32.91 27.59 -8.99
N GLU A 140 34.00 27.30 -9.69
CA GLU A 140 34.27 27.82 -11.01
C GLU A 140 33.43 27.07 -12.06
N MET A 141 33.18 27.68 -13.23
CA MET A 141 32.24 27.10 -14.20
C MET A 141 32.68 25.73 -14.75
N TRP A 142 33.98 25.45 -14.86
CA TRP A 142 34.45 24.13 -15.26
C TRP A 142 34.21 23.05 -14.19
N GLU A 143 34.25 23.40 -12.90
CA GLU A 143 33.90 22.49 -11.79
C GLU A 143 32.41 22.17 -11.83
N LYS A 144 31.57 23.21 -11.94
CA LYS A 144 30.11 23.06 -12.12
C LYS A 144 29.80 22.18 -13.32
N TYR A 145 30.47 22.42 -14.45
CA TYR A 145 30.30 21.65 -15.67
C TYR A 145 30.69 20.18 -15.48
N TRP A 146 31.83 19.90 -14.84
CA TRP A 146 32.29 18.53 -14.59
C TRP A 146 31.31 17.75 -13.71
N VAL A 147 30.84 18.37 -12.61
CA VAL A 147 29.82 17.77 -11.73
C VAL A 147 28.53 17.52 -12.51
N PHE A 148 27.98 18.54 -13.16
CA PHE A 148 26.73 18.42 -13.92
C PHE A 148 26.80 17.35 -15.03
N GLN A 149 27.91 17.31 -15.79
CA GLN A 149 28.12 16.28 -16.82
C GLN A 149 28.38 14.89 -16.24
N GLY A 150 28.89 14.78 -15.03
CA GLY A 150 29.04 13.51 -14.33
C GLY A 150 27.68 12.94 -13.91
N LEU A 151 26.84 13.78 -13.30
CA LEU A 151 25.54 13.42 -12.74
C LEU A 151 24.50 13.05 -13.78
N GLN A 152 24.46 13.76 -14.91
CA GLN A 152 23.56 13.41 -16.01
C GLN A 152 23.80 11.98 -16.53
N ASN A 153 24.97 11.38 -16.28
CA ASN A 153 25.29 10.02 -16.73
C ASN A 153 24.91 8.94 -15.69
N LEU A 154 24.33 9.34 -14.56
CA LEU A 154 23.90 8.45 -13.48
C LEU A 154 22.43 8.03 -13.67
N GLY A 155 22.21 6.72 -13.69
CA GLY A 155 20.89 6.11 -13.72
C GLY A 155 20.39 5.77 -12.31
N LYS A 156 19.77 4.60 -12.15
CA LYS A 156 19.22 4.14 -10.87
C LYS A 156 20.34 3.85 -9.86
N TYR A 157 20.21 4.35 -8.64
CA TYR A 157 21.09 3.98 -7.53
C TYR A 157 20.74 2.60 -6.96
N ASP A 158 21.74 1.78 -6.72
CA ASP A 158 21.65 0.51 -6.02
C ASP A 158 22.38 0.61 -4.67
N LYS A 159 21.60 0.55 -3.59
CA LYS A 159 22.10 0.63 -2.21
C LYS A 159 23.05 -0.50 -1.84
N LYS A 160 22.84 -1.72 -2.36
CA LYS A 160 23.67 -2.88 -1.98
C LYS A 160 25.09 -2.74 -2.50
N THR A 161 25.19 -2.26 -3.73
CA THR A 161 26.48 -2.13 -4.41
C THR A 161 27.08 -0.73 -4.24
N TYR A 162 26.32 0.22 -3.69
CA TYR A 162 26.64 1.65 -3.60
C TYR A 162 26.94 2.28 -4.96
N LYS A 163 26.33 1.77 -6.03
CA LYS A 163 26.62 2.15 -7.42
C LYS A 163 25.39 2.65 -8.13
N PHE A 164 25.59 3.53 -9.10
CA PHE A 164 24.56 3.92 -10.05
C PHE A 164 24.64 3.03 -11.30
N SER A 165 23.49 2.73 -11.91
CA SER A 165 23.47 2.27 -13.29
C SER A 165 23.96 3.40 -14.22
N LYS A 166 24.32 3.07 -15.46
CA LYS A 166 24.60 4.10 -16.48
C LYS A 166 23.27 4.68 -16.98
N ARG A 167 23.20 5.99 -17.16
CA ARG A 167 22.11 6.64 -17.91
C ARG A 167 22.39 6.60 -19.41
N ASP A 168 21.35 6.32 -20.16
CA ASP A 168 21.27 6.45 -21.61
C ASP A 168 19.94 7.11 -21.99
N LYS A 169 19.67 7.22 -23.29
CA LYS A 169 18.47 7.89 -23.80
C LYS A 169 17.16 7.20 -23.42
N THR A 170 17.17 5.92 -23.02
CA THR A 170 15.97 5.16 -22.64
C THR A 170 15.77 5.09 -21.13
N THR A 171 16.63 5.75 -20.36
CA THR A 171 16.55 5.75 -18.90
C THR A 171 15.35 6.58 -18.44
N VAL A 172 14.39 5.92 -17.81
CA VAL A 172 13.16 6.52 -17.27
C VAL A 172 13.29 7.06 -15.85
N TYR A 173 14.41 6.81 -15.16
CA TYR A 173 14.60 7.24 -13.77
C TYR A 173 14.90 8.75 -13.68
N PRO A 174 14.44 9.45 -12.62
CA PRO A 174 14.83 10.82 -12.34
C PRO A 174 16.34 10.99 -12.18
N PHE A 175 16.85 12.21 -12.27
CA PHE A 175 18.24 12.50 -11.93
C PHE A 175 18.48 12.32 -10.42
N PRO A 176 19.68 11.93 -9.99
CA PRO A 176 19.99 11.80 -8.56
C PRO A 176 19.72 13.11 -7.80
N PRO A 177 19.35 13.05 -6.51
CA PRO A 177 19.17 14.25 -5.69
C PRO A 177 20.49 15.03 -5.52
N VAL A 178 20.37 16.33 -5.22
CA VAL A 178 21.50 17.22 -4.96
C VAL A 178 22.02 16.99 -3.54
N GLU A 179 23.19 16.36 -3.42
CA GLU A 179 23.83 16.12 -2.12
C GLU A 179 25.07 17.00 -1.94
N ARG A 180 24.92 18.13 -1.24
CA ARG A 180 25.96 19.15 -1.07
C ARG A 180 27.29 18.57 -0.57
N GLU A 181 27.25 17.81 0.53
CA GLU A 181 28.48 17.22 1.12
C GLU A 181 29.19 16.29 0.14
N PHE A 182 28.44 15.50 -0.64
CA PHE A 182 29.03 14.56 -1.58
C PHE A 182 29.62 15.27 -2.79
N ILE A 183 28.95 16.32 -3.29
CA ILE A 183 29.45 17.17 -4.38
C ILE A 183 30.73 17.86 -3.93
N PHE A 184 30.70 18.51 -2.77
CA PHE A 184 31.83 19.23 -2.19
C PHE A 184 33.03 18.31 -2.01
N THR A 185 32.83 17.15 -1.39
CA THR A 185 33.91 16.17 -1.15
C THR A 185 34.46 15.62 -2.48
N THR A 186 33.59 15.34 -3.46
CA THR A 186 34.01 14.84 -4.78
C THR A 186 34.84 15.88 -5.55
N LEU A 187 34.47 17.16 -5.47
CA LEU A 187 35.25 18.26 -6.03
C LEU A 187 36.62 18.37 -5.35
N HIS A 188 36.67 18.33 -4.02
CA HIS A 188 37.92 18.42 -3.26
C HIS A 188 38.90 17.30 -3.59
N LEU A 189 38.41 16.05 -3.72
CA LEU A 189 39.25 14.93 -4.16
C LEU A 189 39.91 15.19 -5.52
N MET A 190 39.16 15.79 -6.45
CA MET A 190 39.65 16.10 -7.79
C MET A 190 40.60 17.29 -7.78
N GLU A 191 40.34 18.32 -6.98
CA GLU A 191 41.24 19.45 -6.78
C GLU A 191 42.59 19.02 -6.20
N ASP A 192 42.58 18.22 -5.15
CA ASP A 192 43.80 17.72 -4.50
C ASP A 192 44.63 16.86 -5.45
N TYR A 193 43.97 16.08 -6.29
CA TYR A 193 44.64 15.34 -7.37
C TYR A 193 45.20 16.26 -8.47
N ILE A 194 44.53 17.37 -8.79
CA ILE A 194 45.04 18.36 -9.75
C ILE A 194 46.30 19.03 -9.19
N LYS A 195 46.28 19.43 -7.91
CA LYS A 195 47.38 20.10 -7.19
C LYS A 195 48.60 19.19 -7.02
N ASP A 196 48.41 18.02 -6.41
CA ASP A 196 49.51 17.21 -5.87
C ASP A 196 49.64 15.83 -6.52
N LYS A 197 48.71 15.45 -7.43
CA LYS A 197 48.58 14.08 -7.96
C LYS A 197 48.42 13.01 -6.88
N LYS A 198 48.02 13.42 -5.68
CA LYS A 198 47.69 12.56 -4.53
C LYS A 198 46.25 12.07 -4.64
N GLY A 199 46.01 10.90 -4.09
CA GLY A 199 44.70 10.27 -4.04
C GLY A 199 44.81 8.86 -3.49
N ASP A 200 43.73 8.37 -2.89
CA ASP A 200 43.63 6.97 -2.46
C ASP A 200 43.85 6.04 -3.67
N GLU A 201 44.62 4.96 -3.47
CA GLU A 201 44.94 4.00 -4.53
C GLU A 201 43.67 3.34 -5.11
N GLU A 202 42.60 3.21 -4.31
CA GLU A 202 41.30 2.67 -4.77
C GLU A 202 40.67 3.52 -5.90
N ILE A 203 40.89 4.85 -5.87
CA ILE A 203 40.27 5.80 -6.82
C ILE A 203 41.27 6.49 -7.75
N LYS A 204 42.56 6.19 -7.66
CA LYS A 204 43.62 6.84 -8.45
C LYS A 204 43.37 6.79 -9.96
N SER A 205 42.84 5.67 -10.46
CA SER A 205 42.44 5.53 -11.87
C SER A 205 41.25 6.44 -12.23
N ALA A 206 40.27 6.56 -11.33
CA ALA A 206 39.12 7.44 -11.50
C ALA A 206 39.56 8.92 -11.47
N LEU A 207 40.42 9.31 -10.54
CA LEU A 207 41.03 10.65 -10.48
C LEU A 207 41.83 10.98 -11.76
N GLY A 208 42.68 10.05 -12.22
CA GLY A 208 43.49 10.25 -13.42
C GLY A 208 42.70 10.31 -14.73
N SER A 209 41.47 9.78 -14.75
CA SER A 209 40.56 9.86 -15.90
C SER A 209 39.48 10.94 -15.76
N GLY A 210 39.36 11.56 -14.59
CA GLY A 210 38.27 12.50 -14.27
C GLY A 210 36.91 11.83 -14.13
N ASN A 211 36.86 10.53 -13.83
CA ASN A 211 35.61 9.77 -13.81
C ASN A 211 34.74 10.13 -12.59
N PHE A 212 33.93 11.18 -12.75
CA PHE A 212 33.03 11.68 -11.71
C PHE A 212 32.20 10.57 -11.07
N LYS A 213 31.59 9.67 -11.88
CA LYS A 213 30.71 8.61 -11.38
C LYS A 213 31.41 7.76 -10.31
N MET A 214 32.60 7.27 -10.60
CA MET A 214 33.33 6.41 -9.65
C MET A 214 33.76 7.17 -8.40
N LEU A 215 34.12 8.45 -8.53
CA LEU A 215 34.49 9.29 -7.39
C LEU A 215 33.28 9.58 -6.50
N TYR A 216 32.15 9.90 -7.12
CA TYR A 216 30.89 10.18 -6.42
C TYR A 216 30.35 8.92 -5.70
N GLU A 217 30.39 7.75 -6.37
CA GLU A 217 30.05 6.45 -5.76
C GLU A 217 30.97 6.12 -4.58
N TYR A 218 32.28 6.40 -4.69
CA TYR A 218 33.23 6.23 -3.59
C TYR A 218 32.88 7.14 -2.41
N VAL A 219 32.62 8.43 -2.64
CA VAL A 219 32.24 9.38 -1.58
C VAL A 219 30.94 8.95 -0.87
N ILE A 220 29.93 8.52 -1.63
CA ILE A 220 28.68 8.00 -1.07
C ILE A 220 28.97 6.75 -0.22
N LYS A 221 29.69 5.76 -0.77
CA LYS A 221 30.05 4.53 -0.06
C LYS A 221 30.77 4.84 1.25
N GLN A 222 31.76 5.73 1.24
CA GLN A 222 32.50 6.13 2.43
C GLN A 222 31.60 6.84 3.46
N SER A 223 30.66 7.65 3.01
CA SER A 223 29.73 8.37 3.91
C SER A 223 28.69 7.43 4.52
N MET A 224 28.20 6.47 3.74
CA MET A 224 27.25 5.45 4.19
C MET A 224 27.88 4.44 5.16
N LEU A 225 29.16 4.06 4.95
CA LEU A 225 29.92 3.18 5.85
C LEU A 225 30.37 3.85 7.16
N LYS A 226 30.26 5.17 7.26
CA LYS A 226 30.63 5.97 8.45
C LYS A 226 29.44 6.33 9.34
N ASP A 227 28.30 5.65 9.20
CA ASP A 227 27.06 5.86 9.98
C ASP A 227 26.52 7.31 9.97
N LYS A 228 26.89 8.14 8.97
CA LYS A 228 26.41 9.53 8.89
C LYS A 228 24.95 9.66 8.44
N LEU A 229 24.44 8.65 7.71
CA LEU A 229 23.10 8.63 7.10
C LEU A 229 22.28 7.40 7.50
N GLN A 230 22.82 6.54 8.36
CA GLN A 230 22.14 5.38 8.92
C GLN A 230 21.94 5.60 10.42
N SER A 231 20.69 5.52 10.87
CA SER A 231 20.41 5.49 12.30
C SER A 231 20.74 4.11 12.84
N ASN A 232 21.65 4.04 13.81
CA ASN A 232 21.94 2.84 14.58
C ASN A 232 20.89 2.57 15.68
N THR A 233 19.88 3.43 15.78
CA THR A 233 18.75 3.26 16.70
C THR A 233 17.45 3.03 15.95
N THR A 234 16.54 2.31 16.59
CA THR A 234 15.15 2.17 16.18
C THR A 234 14.25 3.24 16.81
N SER A 235 14.76 4.02 17.77
CA SER A 235 14.03 5.13 18.39
C SER A 235 13.79 6.27 17.40
N GLY A 236 12.61 6.88 17.48
CA GLY A 236 12.14 7.83 16.48
C GLY A 236 10.70 8.26 16.71
N LYS A 237 10.11 8.91 15.72
CA LYS A 237 8.71 9.35 15.75
C LYS A 237 8.02 9.19 14.40
N TRP A 238 6.72 8.93 14.46
CA TRP A 238 5.84 9.03 13.29
C TRP A 238 5.55 10.50 12.98
N VAL A 239 5.60 10.86 11.71
CA VAL A 239 5.08 12.13 11.20
C VAL A 239 4.00 11.81 10.19
N LYS A 240 2.85 12.46 10.35
CA LYS A 240 1.72 12.38 9.44
C LYS A 240 1.74 13.58 8.50
N TYR A 241 1.57 13.31 7.21
CA TYR A 241 1.35 14.29 6.17
C TYR A 241 -0.09 14.12 5.69
N GLU A 242 -0.92 15.14 5.95
CA GLU A 242 -2.36 15.10 5.67
C GLU A 242 -2.64 15.05 4.16
N GLN A 243 -3.70 14.36 3.77
CA GLN A 243 -4.21 14.37 2.40
C GLN A 243 -4.39 15.82 1.88
N GLY A 244 -3.82 16.11 0.72
CA GLY A 244 -3.86 17.42 0.08
C GLY A 244 -2.92 18.48 0.67
N SER A 245 -2.10 18.13 1.67
CA SER A 245 -1.10 19.03 2.25
C SER A 245 0.05 19.35 1.27
N ASP A 246 0.89 20.32 1.65
CA ASP A 246 2.05 20.71 0.83
C ASP A 246 3.04 19.56 0.68
N TYR A 247 3.03 18.95 -0.51
CA TYR A 247 3.87 17.81 -0.85
C TYR A 247 5.37 18.13 -0.81
N ASN A 248 5.77 19.41 -0.86
CA ASN A 248 7.16 19.79 -0.72
C ASN A 248 7.71 19.40 0.66
N ILE A 249 6.91 19.51 1.72
CA ILE A 249 7.35 19.18 3.08
C ILE A 249 7.65 17.68 3.20
N LEU A 250 6.76 16.82 2.70
CA LEU A 250 6.98 15.37 2.65
C LEU A 250 8.21 15.06 1.80
N ARG A 251 8.27 15.55 0.56
CA ARG A 251 9.37 15.27 -0.35
C ARG A 251 10.72 15.68 0.24
N ASP A 252 10.83 16.91 0.71
CA ASP A 252 12.09 17.50 1.17
C ASP A 252 12.60 16.79 2.43
N SER A 253 11.70 16.26 3.26
CA SER A 253 12.08 15.43 4.41
C SER A 253 12.70 14.07 4.04
N LEU A 254 12.50 13.60 2.80
CA LEU A 254 12.97 12.31 2.31
C LEU A 254 14.22 12.43 1.41
N GLN A 255 14.51 13.63 0.90
CA GLN A 255 15.72 13.90 0.12
C GLN A 255 16.97 13.72 0.99
N GLY A 256 18.11 13.32 0.41
CA GLY A 256 19.33 13.04 1.17
C GLY A 256 19.49 11.60 1.66
N TYR A 257 18.39 10.91 1.95
CA TYR A 257 18.44 9.59 2.60
C TYR A 257 18.48 8.40 1.64
N TYR A 258 18.37 8.67 0.33
CA TYR A 258 18.40 7.65 -0.72
C TYR A 258 17.44 6.48 -0.46
N THR A 259 16.29 6.70 0.18
CA THR A 259 15.37 5.64 0.65
C THR A 259 15.00 4.62 -0.44
N GLY A 260 15.05 5.03 -1.70
CA GLY A 260 14.65 4.24 -2.86
C GLY A 260 13.16 4.39 -3.17
N TRP A 261 12.43 5.18 -2.38
CA TRP A 261 11.03 5.50 -2.59
C TRP A 261 10.85 6.52 -3.71
N CYS A 262 9.90 6.28 -4.62
CA CYS A 262 9.58 7.25 -5.67
C CYS A 262 9.05 8.57 -5.11
N THR A 263 8.51 8.58 -3.89
CA THR A 263 8.04 9.76 -3.15
C THR A 263 9.12 10.85 -3.03
N ALA A 264 10.38 10.45 -2.91
CA ALA A 264 11.51 11.37 -2.84
C ALA A 264 12.10 11.73 -4.23
N ALA A 265 11.69 11.02 -5.28
CA ALA A 265 12.33 11.03 -6.59
C ALA A 265 11.73 12.03 -7.60
N GLY A 266 10.49 12.51 -7.38
CA GLY A 266 9.82 13.48 -8.25
C GLY A 266 8.62 14.17 -7.57
N GLU A 267 8.23 15.38 -8.02
CA GLU A 267 7.14 16.17 -7.38
C GLU A 267 5.80 15.49 -7.43
N ASN A 268 5.47 14.94 -8.59
CA ASN A 268 4.16 14.38 -8.84
C ASN A 268 3.91 13.11 -8.04
N PHE A 269 4.94 12.37 -7.63
CA PHE A 269 4.74 11.20 -6.78
C PHE A 269 4.24 11.60 -5.40
N ALA A 270 4.94 12.49 -4.69
CA ALA A 270 4.47 12.96 -3.38
C ALA A 270 3.12 13.67 -3.50
N LYS A 271 2.93 14.50 -4.54
CA LYS A 271 1.67 15.20 -4.81
C LYS A 271 0.51 14.23 -5.09
N SER A 272 0.68 13.24 -5.96
CA SER A 272 -0.37 12.26 -6.28
C SER A 272 -0.68 11.35 -5.10
N GLN A 273 0.33 10.96 -4.32
CA GLN A 273 0.15 10.16 -3.12
C GLN A 273 -0.65 10.93 -2.06
N LEU A 274 -0.30 12.19 -1.80
CA LEU A 274 -1.04 13.04 -0.88
C LEU A 274 -2.41 13.47 -1.43
N ALA A 275 -2.62 13.50 -2.75
CA ALA A 275 -3.97 13.66 -3.30
C ALA A 275 -4.84 12.42 -3.02
N GLY A 276 -4.23 11.23 -3.06
CA GLY A 276 -4.91 9.95 -2.82
C GLY A 276 -5.23 9.67 -1.36
N GLY A 277 -4.40 10.09 -0.41
CA GLY A 277 -4.64 9.86 1.02
C GLY A 277 -3.56 10.42 1.93
N ASP A 278 -3.70 10.16 3.22
CA ASP A 278 -2.67 10.49 4.21
C ASP A 278 -1.37 9.72 3.94
N PHE A 279 -0.23 10.28 4.35
CA PHE A 279 1.07 9.65 4.24
C PHE A 279 1.80 9.69 5.59
N TYR A 280 2.25 8.56 6.08
CA TYR A 280 2.97 8.44 7.34
C TYR A 280 4.41 8.06 7.08
N VAL A 281 5.35 8.72 7.77
CA VAL A 281 6.76 8.34 7.75
C VAL A 281 7.28 8.21 9.16
N TYR A 282 7.96 7.10 9.44
CA TYR A 282 8.70 6.93 10.69
C TYR A 282 10.14 7.42 10.50
N TYR A 283 10.51 8.44 11.27
CA TYR A 283 11.87 8.98 11.29
C TYR A 283 12.58 8.54 12.56
N THR A 284 13.70 7.84 12.39
CA THR A 284 14.62 7.50 13.49
C THR A 284 15.53 8.69 13.82
N LEU A 285 16.06 8.67 15.05
CA LEU A 285 16.97 9.71 15.53
C LEU A 285 18.29 9.68 14.75
N ASP A 286 18.75 10.84 14.31
CA ASP A 286 20.10 11.02 13.80
C ASP A 286 21.15 11.06 14.93
N ASN A 287 22.41 11.26 14.57
CA ASN A 287 23.52 11.35 15.53
C ASN A 287 23.41 12.57 16.48
N ASN A 288 22.56 13.55 16.17
CA ASN A 288 22.28 14.71 17.01
C ASN A 288 21.04 14.51 17.92
N GLY A 289 20.39 13.34 17.83
CA GLY A 289 19.17 13.03 18.58
C GLY A 289 17.90 13.62 17.96
N GLU A 290 17.94 14.04 16.69
CA GLU A 290 16.77 14.58 15.99
C GLU A 290 16.13 13.51 15.09
N ALA A 291 14.81 13.33 15.19
CA ALA A 291 14.07 12.37 14.36
C ALA A 291 13.97 12.83 12.90
N LYS A 292 15.00 12.52 12.11
CA LYS A 292 15.15 12.96 10.72
C LYS A 292 15.41 11.84 9.72
N VAL A 293 15.78 10.63 10.16
CA VAL A 293 16.18 9.54 9.27
C VAL A 293 14.98 8.65 8.90
N PRO A 294 14.38 8.75 7.69
CA PRO A 294 13.21 7.98 7.30
C PRO A 294 13.54 6.48 7.18
N ARG A 295 12.71 5.63 7.81
CA ARG A 295 12.88 4.16 7.82
C ARG A 295 11.66 3.40 7.31
N ILE A 296 10.46 3.93 7.56
CA ILE A 296 9.18 3.29 7.20
C ILE A 296 8.28 4.35 6.55
N ALA A 297 7.58 3.99 5.48
CA ALA A 297 6.52 4.80 4.91
C ALA A 297 5.23 3.97 4.81
N ILE A 298 4.11 4.59 5.19
CA ILE A 298 2.75 4.04 5.00
C ILE A 298 1.98 5.06 4.17
N ARG A 299 1.58 4.66 2.97
CA ARG A 299 0.71 5.43 2.10
C ARG A 299 -0.71 4.94 2.30
N MET A 300 -1.64 5.86 2.50
CA MET A 300 -3.06 5.54 2.61
C MET A 300 -3.80 5.76 1.28
N ASN A 301 -4.90 5.05 1.11
CA ASN A 301 -5.98 5.40 0.20
C ASN A 301 -7.09 6.06 1.04
N GLY A 302 -7.28 7.37 0.87
CA GLY A 302 -8.06 8.17 1.80
C GLY A 302 -7.42 8.23 3.19
N LYS A 303 -8.21 7.98 4.25
CA LYS A 303 -7.78 8.13 5.64
C LYS A 303 -7.72 6.81 6.42
N THR A 304 -8.39 5.76 5.93
CA THR A 304 -8.66 4.54 6.69
C THR A 304 -8.09 3.28 6.05
N GLU A 305 -7.85 3.29 4.73
CA GLU A 305 -7.35 2.13 3.99
C GLU A 305 -5.85 2.26 3.72
N ILE A 306 -5.13 1.17 3.91
CA ILE A 306 -3.70 1.12 3.64
C ILE A 306 -3.50 0.81 2.16
N GLU A 307 -2.89 1.72 1.41
CA GLU A 307 -2.56 1.49 0.01
C GLU A 307 -1.23 0.75 -0.12
N GLU A 308 -0.22 1.16 0.67
CA GLU A 308 1.12 0.63 0.52
C GLU A 308 2.01 0.87 1.74
N ILE A 309 2.78 -0.14 2.14
CA ILE A 309 3.84 -0.03 3.15
C ILE A 309 5.20 -0.25 2.49
N ARG A 310 6.17 0.62 2.80
CA ARG A 310 7.55 0.54 2.30
C ARG A 310 8.55 0.69 3.42
N GLY A 311 9.57 -0.16 3.40
CA GLY A 311 10.79 0.03 4.17
C GLY A 311 11.94 0.53 3.29
N ILE A 312 13.12 0.68 3.88
CA ILE A 312 14.32 1.15 3.18
C ILE A 312 15.30 0.03 2.81
N ALA A 313 15.01 -1.23 3.12
CA ALA A 313 15.85 -2.37 2.75
C ALA A 313 15.75 -2.69 1.25
N ASP A 314 16.39 -3.79 0.80
CA ASP A 314 16.39 -4.17 -0.61
C ASP A 314 14.98 -4.28 -1.18
N ARG A 315 14.78 -3.74 -2.39
CA ARG A 315 13.46 -3.65 -3.04
C ARG A 315 12.38 -2.98 -2.18
N GLN A 316 12.78 -2.06 -1.31
CA GLN A 316 11.90 -1.34 -0.36
C GLN A 316 11.24 -2.26 0.67
N ASN A 317 11.86 -3.41 0.97
CA ASN A 317 11.41 -4.28 2.05
C ASN A 317 11.61 -3.63 3.42
N MET A 318 10.89 -4.16 4.41
CA MET A 318 11.07 -3.80 5.81
C MET A 318 12.38 -4.36 6.37
N GLU A 319 13.00 -3.58 7.24
CA GLU A 319 14.11 -4.02 8.08
C GLU A 319 13.53 -4.82 9.27
N PRO A 320 14.09 -6.00 9.61
CA PRO A 320 13.55 -6.85 10.67
C PRO A 320 13.39 -6.12 12.01
N GLU A 321 14.35 -5.28 12.39
CA GLU A 321 14.35 -4.50 13.63
C GLU A 321 13.30 -3.40 13.67
N MET A 322 12.76 -2.99 12.50
CA MET A 322 11.71 -1.98 12.38
C MET A 322 10.30 -2.60 12.40
N MET A 323 10.17 -3.93 12.30
CA MET A 323 8.88 -4.62 12.29
C MET A 323 8.04 -4.35 13.54
N PRO A 324 8.57 -4.37 14.78
CA PRO A 324 7.75 -4.07 15.96
C PRO A 324 7.14 -2.66 15.95
N ILE A 325 7.86 -1.68 15.40
CA ILE A 325 7.39 -0.29 15.28
C ILE A 325 6.28 -0.18 14.24
N LEU A 326 6.42 -0.89 13.12
CA LEU A 326 5.39 -0.98 12.11
C LEU A 326 4.14 -1.68 12.66
N GLU A 327 4.31 -2.85 13.29
CA GLU A 327 3.22 -3.64 13.85
C GLU A 327 2.39 -2.85 14.86
N GLU A 328 3.04 -2.04 15.70
CA GLU A 328 2.36 -1.15 16.63
C GLU A 328 1.56 -0.06 15.90
N LYS A 329 2.16 0.59 14.90
CA LYS A 329 1.47 1.63 14.11
C LYS A 329 0.26 1.07 13.37
N LEU A 330 0.38 -0.16 12.86
CA LEU A 330 -0.69 -0.78 12.10
C LEU A 330 -1.96 -1.02 12.91
N LYS A 331 -1.89 -1.13 14.25
CA LYS A 331 -3.07 -1.27 15.13
C LYS A 331 -4.00 -0.06 15.08
N GLU A 332 -3.50 1.10 14.66
CA GLU A 332 -4.31 2.31 14.51
C GLU A 332 -5.23 2.27 13.27
N PHE A 333 -4.97 1.37 12.31
CA PHE A 333 -5.71 1.31 11.05
C PHE A 333 -6.71 0.15 11.04
N PRO A 334 -8.01 0.41 10.79
CA PRO A 334 -9.02 -0.65 10.75
C PRO A 334 -8.78 -1.65 9.60
N ASP A 335 -8.18 -1.20 8.49
CA ASP A 335 -7.90 -2.03 7.30
C ASP A 335 -6.63 -2.91 7.43
N ARG A 336 -5.97 -2.91 8.60
CA ARG A 336 -4.70 -3.63 8.82
C ARG A 336 -4.73 -5.09 8.36
N ASP A 337 -5.67 -5.86 8.88
CA ASP A 337 -5.64 -7.31 8.72
C ASP A 337 -5.98 -7.69 7.26
N LYS A 338 -6.88 -6.94 6.63
CA LYS A 338 -7.20 -7.05 5.20
C LYS A 338 -5.99 -6.72 4.32
N TYR A 339 -5.28 -5.63 4.61
CA TYR A 339 -4.05 -5.27 3.89
C TYR A 339 -2.97 -6.36 4.02
N LEU A 340 -2.70 -6.82 5.26
CA LEU A 340 -1.66 -7.83 5.52
C LEU A 340 -1.97 -9.15 4.82
N LYS A 341 -3.25 -9.54 4.79
CA LYS A 341 -3.71 -10.72 4.05
C LYS A 341 -3.45 -10.58 2.55
N LYS A 342 -3.92 -9.48 1.93
CA LYS A 342 -3.67 -9.20 0.49
C LYS A 342 -2.19 -9.25 0.13
N GLU A 343 -1.35 -8.63 0.94
CA GLU A 343 0.10 -8.60 0.70
C GLU A 343 0.74 -9.99 0.84
N HIS A 344 0.30 -10.80 1.81
CA HIS A 344 0.73 -12.18 1.95
C HIS A 344 0.31 -13.05 0.76
N ASP A 345 -0.98 -12.99 0.41
CA ASP A 345 -1.60 -13.76 -0.65
C ASP A 345 -0.94 -13.46 -2.01
N MET A 346 -0.73 -12.19 -2.34
CA MET A 346 -0.08 -11.79 -3.60
C MET A 346 1.39 -12.20 -3.70
N LYS A 347 2.13 -12.18 -2.58
CA LYS A 347 3.50 -12.71 -2.53
C LYS A 347 3.53 -14.22 -2.77
N LEU A 348 2.65 -14.96 -2.12
CA LEU A 348 2.58 -16.42 -2.24
C LEU A 348 2.10 -16.85 -3.63
N LEU A 349 1.06 -16.19 -4.17
CA LEU A 349 0.58 -16.44 -5.54
C LEU A 349 1.67 -16.17 -6.58
N THR A 350 2.43 -15.07 -6.41
CA THR A 350 3.57 -14.75 -7.30
C THR A 350 4.70 -15.78 -7.18
N LEU A 351 4.93 -16.34 -6.00
CA LEU A 351 5.89 -17.44 -5.82
C LEU A 351 5.43 -18.72 -6.53
N ILE A 352 4.15 -19.08 -6.38
CA ILE A 352 3.54 -20.25 -7.01
C ILE A 352 3.57 -20.11 -8.54
N ASP A 353 3.18 -18.96 -9.09
CA ASP A 353 3.24 -18.69 -10.53
C ASP A 353 4.67 -18.89 -11.07
N LYS A 354 5.67 -18.36 -10.36
CA LYS A 354 7.10 -18.57 -10.72
C LYS A 354 7.51 -20.04 -10.66
N LYS A 355 7.04 -20.81 -9.67
CA LYS A 355 7.33 -22.25 -9.59
C LYS A 355 6.73 -23.01 -10.77
N ILE A 356 5.46 -22.75 -11.08
CA ILE A 356 4.74 -23.42 -12.15
C ILE A 356 5.36 -23.11 -13.52
N ASN A 357 5.73 -21.85 -13.77
CA ASN A 357 6.41 -21.46 -15.01
C ASN A 357 7.84 -22.04 -15.13
N ASN A 358 8.42 -22.54 -14.03
CA ASN A 358 9.72 -23.24 -14.00
C ASN A 358 9.58 -24.76 -13.81
N ASN A 359 8.37 -25.33 -13.93
CA ASN A 359 8.07 -26.76 -13.73
C ASN A 359 8.50 -27.30 -12.35
N ILE A 360 8.40 -26.47 -11.31
CA ILE A 360 8.67 -26.87 -9.91
C ILE A 360 7.36 -27.30 -9.25
N GLU A 361 7.37 -28.47 -8.61
CA GLU A 361 6.21 -29.01 -7.88
C GLU A 361 5.83 -28.14 -6.67
N LEU A 362 4.53 -28.11 -6.37
CA LEU A 362 3.98 -27.38 -5.24
C LEU A 362 3.94 -28.25 -3.99
N THR A 363 4.18 -27.63 -2.84
CA THR A 363 3.97 -28.28 -1.54
C THR A 363 2.49 -28.39 -1.21
N LEU A 364 2.12 -29.26 -0.26
CA LEU A 364 0.74 -29.42 0.19
C LEU A 364 0.10 -28.08 0.64
N ASN A 365 0.87 -27.24 1.35
CA ASN A 365 0.37 -25.93 1.81
C ASN A 365 0.14 -24.97 0.65
N GLU A 366 1.01 -24.99 -0.37
CA GLU A 366 0.83 -24.18 -1.58
C GLU A 366 -0.35 -24.64 -2.42
N LEU A 367 -0.63 -25.95 -2.46
CA LEU A 367 -1.83 -26.50 -3.07
C LEU A 367 -3.10 -26.07 -2.32
N LYS A 368 -3.11 -26.20 -0.99
CA LYS A 368 -4.24 -25.73 -0.16
C LYS A 368 -4.51 -24.24 -0.35
N PHE A 369 -3.46 -23.43 -0.48
CA PHE A 369 -3.57 -22.01 -0.80
C PHE A 369 -4.14 -21.81 -2.22
N LEU A 370 -3.54 -22.41 -3.25
CA LEU A 370 -3.96 -22.25 -4.65
C LEU A 370 -5.43 -22.64 -4.87
N TYR A 371 -5.86 -23.75 -4.24
CA TYR A 371 -7.23 -24.24 -4.33
C TYR A 371 -8.18 -23.59 -3.33
N GLU A 372 -7.72 -22.60 -2.54
CA GLU A 372 -8.53 -21.83 -1.60
C GLU A 372 -9.21 -22.70 -0.54
N ILE A 373 -8.55 -23.79 -0.13
CA ILE A 373 -9.10 -24.81 0.78
C ILE A 373 -9.36 -24.24 2.18
N ASN A 374 -8.48 -23.36 2.66
CA ASN A 374 -8.57 -22.80 4.01
C ASN A 374 -9.14 -21.37 4.00
N SER A 375 -8.88 -20.60 2.94
CA SER A 375 -9.28 -19.20 2.79
C SER A 375 -9.19 -18.80 1.33
N LYS A 376 -10.02 -17.83 0.92
CA LYS A 376 -9.91 -17.21 -0.41
C LYS A 376 -8.60 -16.44 -0.56
N ILE A 377 -8.12 -16.35 -1.78
CA ILE A 377 -6.96 -15.52 -2.14
C ILE A 377 -7.44 -14.10 -2.40
N GLU A 378 -6.91 -13.12 -1.68
CA GLU A 378 -7.25 -11.71 -1.86
C GLU A 378 -6.13 -10.92 -2.53
N GLY A 379 -6.49 -10.11 -3.53
CA GLY A 379 -5.58 -9.17 -4.20
C GLY A 379 -5.95 -7.71 -3.94
N PHE A 380 -5.15 -6.80 -4.50
CA PHE A 380 -5.44 -5.36 -4.47
C PHE A 380 -6.40 -4.91 -5.59
N GLY A 381 -6.71 -5.79 -6.56
CA GLY A 381 -7.72 -5.56 -7.58
C GLY A 381 -9.14 -5.80 -7.10
N TYR A 382 -10.11 -5.41 -7.94
CA TYR A 382 -11.54 -5.55 -7.66
C TYR A 382 -12.08 -6.96 -7.97
N GLU A 383 -11.39 -7.70 -8.84
CA GLU A 383 -11.80 -9.02 -9.29
C GLU A 383 -10.84 -10.09 -8.77
N LYS A 384 -11.30 -11.35 -8.82
CA LYS A 384 -10.46 -12.51 -8.52
C LYS A 384 -9.23 -12.52 -9.42
N ASP A 385 -8.06 -12.78 -8.83
CA ASP A 385 -6.81 -12.76 -9.59
C ASP A 385 -6.82 -13.86 -10.67
N PRO A 386 -6.72 -13.49 -11.97
CA PRO A 386 -6.82 -14.44 -13.08
C PRO A 386 -5.70 -15.48 -13.08
N ARG A 387 -4.56 -15.19 -12.43
CA ARG A 387 -3.45 -16.15 -12.31
C ARG A 387 -3.86 -17.43 -11.62
N ILE A 388 -4.86 -17.39 -10.72
CA ILE A 388 -5.32 -18.57 -9.99
C ILE A 388 -5.81 -19.64 -10.99
N ASP A 389 -6.68 -19.25 -11.92
CA ASP A 389 -7.26 -20.17 -12.91
C ASP A 389 -6.23 -20.54 -13.99
N GLU A 390 -5.40 -19.59 -14.42
CA GLU A 390 -4.29 -19.86 -15.35
C GLU A 390 -3.32 -20.90 -14.79
N ILE A 391 -2.99 -20.84 -13.49
CA ILE A 391 -2.13 -21.80 -12.82
C ILE A 391 -2.85 -23.15 -12.72
N LYS A 392 -4.10 -23.19 -12.25
CA LYS A 392 -4.90 -24.43 -12.12
C LYS A 392 -5.04 -25.15 -13.46
N SER A 393 -5.20 -24.42 -14.56
CA SER A 393 -5.32 -24.98 -15.93
C SER A 393 -4.10 -25.80 -16.38
N LYS A 394 -2.93 -25.55 -15.80
CA LYS A 394 -1.67 -26.25 -16.11
C LYS A 394 -1.46 -27.49 -15.22
N ARG A 395 -2.39 -27.80 -14.30
CA ARG A 395 -2.24 -28.84 -13.27
C ARG A 395 -3.26 -29.96 -13.42
N ASN A 396 -2.97 -31.11 -12.81
CA ASN A 396 -3.92 -32.21 -12.68
C ASN A 396 -4.73 -32.02 -11.39
N ILE A 397 -5.94 -31.48 -11.56
CA ILE A 397 -6.85 -31.16 -10.47
C ILE A 397 -7.19 -32.39 -9.62
N LYS A 398 -7.48 -33.56 -10.22
CA LYS A 398 -7.82 -34.77 -9.45
C LYS A 398 -6.68 -35.20 -8.54
N LYS A 399 -5.45 -35.20 -9.07
CA LYS A 399 -4.24 -35.53 -8.30
C LYS A 399 -4.00 -34.54 -7.15
N ASP A 400 -4.21 -33.25 -7.39
CA ASP A 400 -4.03 -32.23 -6.37
C ASP A 400 -5.06 -32.37 -5.23
N TYR A 401 -6.34 -32.57 -5.56
CA TYR A 401 -7.38 -32.80 -4.56
C TYR A 401 -7.21 -34.12 -3.79
N ALA A 402 -6.77 -35.18 -4.47
CA ALA A 402 -6.41 -36.44 -3.85
C ALA A 402 -5.31 -36.26 -2.80
N LEU A 403 -4.27 -35.48 -3.11
CA LEU A 403 -3.19 -35.14 -2.18
C LEU A 403 -3.66 -34.22 -1.05
N ILE A 404 -4.53 -33.24 -1.33
CA ILE A 404 -5.05 -32.30 -0.32
C ILE A 404 -5.85 -33.01 0.76
N PHE A 405 -6.70 -33.95 0.36
CA PHE A 405 -7.66 -34.64 1.24
C PHE A 405 -7.26 -36.06 1.61
N ASP A 406 -6.07 -36.52 1.21
CA ASP A 406 -5.56 -37.87 1.47
C ASP A 406 -6.54 -38.98 1.02
N VAL A 407 -7.02 -38.86 -0.21
CA VAL A 407 -7.91 -39.82 -0.88
C VAL A 407 -7.28 -40.32 -2.18
N LYS A 408 -7.87 -41.33 -2.82
CA LYS A 408 -7.40 -41.77 -4.14
C LYS A 408 -7.93 -40.87 -5.25
N GLU A 409 -7.21 -40.75 -6.36
CA GLU A 409 -7.61 -39.91 -7.51
C GLU A 409 -8.98 -40.32 -8.08
N GLU A 410 -9.31 -41.61 -8.07
CA GLU A 410 -10.61 -42.11 -8.55
C GLU A 410 -11.80 -41.81 -7.61
N GLU A 411 -11.53 -41.37 -6.37
CA GLU A 411 -12.52 -40.96 -5.37
C GLU A 411 -12.83 -39.45 -5.46
N VAL A 412 -12.24 -38.74 -6.43
CA VAL A 412 -12.47 -37.32 -6.70
C VAL A 412 -13.37 -37.14 -7.93
N ALA A 413 -14.53 -36.52 -7.72
CA ALA A 413 -15.42 -36.04 -8.77
C ALA A 413 -15.11 -34.58 -9.09
N LEU A 414 -15.00 -34.24 -10.38
CA LEU A 414 -14.77 -32.86 -10.83
C LEU A 414 -16.07 -32.07 -11.02
N SER A 415 -17.20 -32.75 -11.22
CA SER A 415 -18.51 -32.14 -11.43
C SER A 415 -19.63 -32.90 -10.73
N GLN A 416 -20.77 -32.23 -10.57
CA GLN A 416 -21.99 -32.84 -10.02
C GLN A 416 -22.43 -34.04 -10.86
N GLU A 417 -22.38 -33.95 -12.19
CA GLU A 417 -22.77 -35.05 -13.08
C GLU A 417 -21.93 -36.30 -12.84
N GLU A 418 -20.61 -36.14 -12.67
CA GLU A 418 -19.72 -37.26 -12.34
C GLU A 418 -20.08 -37.87 -10.97
N TRP A 419 -20.39 -37.04 -9.96
CA TRP A 419 -20.82 -37.53 -8.66
C TRP A 419 -22.15 -38.30 -8.72
N GLU A 420 -23.12 -37.82 -9.51
CA GLU A 420 -24.45 -38.44 -9.66
C GLU A 420 -24.40 -39.85 -10.27
N GLU A 421 -23.37 -40.17 -11.05
CA GLU A 421 -23.18 -41.53 -11.60
C GLU A 421 -23.00 -42.59 -10.50
N ASN A 422 -22.28 -42.24 -9.42
CA ASN A 422 -22.07 -43.13 -8.29
C ASN A 422 -21.73 -42.37 -7.00
N PRO A 423 -22.72 -41.82 -6.29
CA PRO A 423 -22.50 -41.01 -5.09
C PRO A 423 -21.71 -41.73 -3.99
N ASN A 424 -21.81 -43.06 -3.89
CA ASN A 424 -21.10 -43.86 -2.89
C ASN A 424 -19.59 -43.99 -3.15
N LYS A 425 -19.14 -43.73 -4.39
CA LYS A 425 -17.73 -43.84 -4.77
C LYS A 425 -16.94 -42.59 -4.39
N PHE A 426 -17.54 -41.41 -4.56
CA PHE A 426 -16.81 -40.15 -4.51
C PHE A 426 -16.78 -39.58 -3.10
N LYS A 427 -15.57 -39.36 -2.58
CA LYS A 427 -15.34 -38.75 -1.27
C LYS A 427 -15.13 -37.25 -1.36
N VAL A 428 -14.70 -36.76 -2.53
CA VAL A 428 -14.44 -35.34 -2.79
C VAL A 428 -15.20 -34.92 -4.04
N LEU A 429 -15.90 -33.78 -3.96
CA LEU A 429 -16.49 -33.09 -5.10
C LEU A 429 -15.86 -31.70 -5.25
N VAL A 430 -15.32 -31.41 -6.44
CA VAL A 430 -14.63 -30.13 -6.70
C VAL A 430 -15.61 -29.00 -7.03
N SER A 431 -16.74 -29.32 -7.66
CA SER A 431 -17.76 -28.34 -8.04
C SER A 431 -18.73 -28.03 -6.91
N ASP A 432 -19.65 -27.11 -7.18
CA ASP A 432 -20.87 -26.94 -6.42
C ASP A 432 -21.77 -28.19 -6.53
N LEU A 433 -22.65 -28.37 -5.55
CA LEU A 433 -23.68 -29.39 -5.50
C LEU A 433 -25.06 -28.77 -5.28
N TYR A 434 -25.89 -28.83 -6.32
CA TYR A 434 -27.20 -28.20 -6.37
C TYR A 434 -28.32 -29.20 -6.06
N LEU A 435 -28.86 -29.14 -4.84
CA LEU A 435 -29.96 -29.99 -4.35
C LEU A 435 -31.18 -29.16 -3.91
N TRP A 436 -31.46 -28.06 -4.63
CA TRP A 436 -32.43 -27.03 -4.23
C TRP A 436 -33.84 -27.53 -3.92
N LEU A 437 -34.29 -28.61 -4.54
CA LEU A 437 -35.65 -29.15 -4.41
C LEU A 437 -35.76 -30.28 -3.37
N LEU A 438 -34.65 -30.64 -2.70
CA LEU A 438 -34.64 -31.73 -1.74
C LEU A 438 -35.34 -31.30 -0.44
N VAL A 439 -36.50 -31.90 -0.17
CA VAL A 439 -37.30 -31.60 1.04
C VAL A 439 -36.92 -32.49 2.24
N LYS A 440 -36.43 -33.71 1.97
CA LYS A 440 -35.99 -34.68 2.99
C LYS A 440 -34.70 -35.39 2.54
N PRO A 441 -33.76 -35.71 3.44
CA PRO A 441 -32.44 -36.25 3.07
C PRO A 441 -32.41 -37.78 2.90
N ASN A 442 -33.56 -38.47 2.86
CA ASN A 442 -33.63 -39.93 2.88
C ASN A 442 -32.85 -40.56 1.71
N GLY A 443 -31.81 -41.33 2.04
CA GLY A 443 -30.96 -42.02 1.06
C GLY A 443 -29.93 -41.12 0.37
N LEU A 444 -29.79 -39.86 0.79
CA LEU A 444 -28.76 -38.94 0.30
C LEU A 444 -27.38 -39.37 0.82
N VAL A 445 -26.42 -39.52 -0.09
CA VAL A 445 -25.02 -39.81 0.23
C VAL A 445 -24.16 -38.66 -0.28
N LEU A 446 -23.78 -37.74 0.61
CA LEU A 446 -22.93 -36.61 0.27
C LEU A 446 -21.45 -37.01 0.30
N PRO A 447 -20.59 -36.39 -0.54
CA PRO A 447 -19.14 -36.49 -0.41
C PRO A 447 -18.67 -36.04 0.99
N HIS A 448 -17.55 -36.57 1.47
CA HIS A 448 -16.93 -36.09 2.71
C HIS A 448 -16.40 -34.65 2.59
N HIS A 449 -16.03 -34.23 1.39
CA HIS A 449 -15.54 -32.87 1.11
C HIS A 449 -16.19 -32.32 -0.16
N ILE A 450 -16.63 -31.07 -0.10
CA ILE A 450 -17.10 -30.31 -1.26
C ILE A 450 -16.27 -29.04 -1.32
N ASN A 451 -15.58 -28.78 -2.44
CA ASN A 451 -14.82 -27.55 -2.60
C ASN A 451 -15.72 -26.37 -3.01
N GLY A 452 -16.78 -26.65 -3.78
CA GLY A 452 -17.83 -25.67 -4.08
C GLY A 452 -18.84 -25.50 -2.96
N SER A 453 -19.97 -24.91 -3.33
CA SER A 453 -21.12 -24.64 -2.46
C SER A 453 -22.09 -25.82 -2.44
N LEU A 454 -22.78 -26.02 -1.31
CA LEU A 454 -23.84 -27.01 -1.14
C LEU A 454 -25.19 -26.32 -0.96
N PHE A 455 -26.11 -26.59 -1.89
CA PHE A 455 -27.42 -25.95 -1.89
C PHE A 455 -28.53 -26.92 -1.48
N LEU A 456 -29.09 -26.74 -0.28
CA LEU A 456 -30.18 -27.54 0.30
C LEU A 456 -31.38 -26.66 0.68
N SER A 457 -31.67 -25.64 -0.12
CA SER A 457 -32.58 -24.54 0.21
C SER A 457 -34.04 -24.95 0.51
N ALA A 458 -34.53 -26.09 -0.01
CA ALA A 458 -35.89 -26.59 0.28
C ALA A 458 -35.99 -27.53 1.48
N LEU A 459 -34.87 -27.87 2.12
CA LEU A 459 -34.84 -28.81 3.23
C LEU A 459 -35.53 -28.20 4.46
N THR A 460 -36.56 -28.87 4.98
CA THR A 460 -37.33 -28.37 6.14
C THR A 460 -36.95 -29.05 7.46
N SER A 461 -36.20 -30.15 7.41
CA SER A 461 -35.69 -30.90 8.57
C SER A 461 -34.31 -31.47 8.27
N ALA A 462 -33.42 -31.46 9.27
CA ALA A 462 -32.07 -32.04 9.19
C ALA A 462 -32.03 -33.52 9.65
N GLU A 463 -33.16 -34.12 10.03
CA GLU A 463 -33.21 -35.52 10.47
C GLU A 463 -32.67 -36.47 9.39
N GLY A 464 -31.63 -37.24 9.74
CA GLY A 464 -30.97 -38.17 8.82
C GLY A 464 -30.01 -37.52 7.82
N LEU A 465 -29.78 -36.20 7.89
CA LEU A 465 -28.79 -35.50 7.08
C LEU A 465 -27.39 -35.71 7.66
N VAL A 466 -26.46 -36.15 6.81
CA VAL A 466 -25.02 -36.18 7.12
C VAL A 466 -24.33 -35.21 6.17
N LEU A 467 -23.94 -34.04 6.68
CA LEU A 467 -23.23 -33.03 5.90
C LEU A 467 -21.75 -33.43 5.67
N PRO A 468 -21.12 -32.90 4.61
CA PRO A 468 -19.67 -33.02 4.41
C PRO A 468 -18.90 -32.52 5.64
N GLN A 469 -17.68 -33.03 5.85
CA GLN A 469 -16.80 -32.55 6.91
C GLN A 469 -16.30 -31.12 6.63
N ASN A 470 -16.13 -30.79 5.35
CA ASN A 470 -15.69 -29.47 4.88
C ASN A 470 -16.48 -29.07 3.64
N ILE A 471 -16.87 -27.79 3.60
CA ILE A 471 -17.50 -27.13 2.44
C ILE A 471 -16.67 -25.88 2.14
N GLY A 472 -16.05 -25.82 0.97
CA GLY A 472 -15.19 -24.70 0.56
C GLY A 472 -15.96 -23.48 0.05
N GLY A 473 -17.20 -23.68 -0.38
CA GLY A 473 -18.14 -22.62 -0.75
C GLY A 473 -19.19 -22.35 0.32
N ASP A 474 -20.36 -21.90 -0.12
CA ASP A 474 -21.51 -21.60 0.74
C ASP A 474 -22.28 -22.86 1.15
N LEU A 475 -22.97 -22.81 2.28
CA LEU A 475 -23.99 -23.79 2.68
C LEU A 475 -25.35 -23.12 2.83
N TYR A 476 -26.30 -23.52 1.96
CA TYR A 476 -27.67 -23.00 1.97
C TYR A 476 -28.65 -23.98 2.60
N LEU A 477 -29.20 -23.62 3.77
CA LEU A 477 -30.24 -24.34 4.51
C LEU A 477 -31.41 -23.39 4.84
N THR A 478 -31.80 -22.59 3.85
CA THR A 478 -32.64 -21.39 4.01
C THR A 478 -34.08 -21.63 4.46
N ARG A 479 -34.59 -22.86 4.39
CA ARG A 479 -35.95 -23.25 4.85
C ARG A 479 -35.95 -24.18 6.06
N LEU A 480 -34.79 -24.44 6.63
CA LEU A 480 -34.69 -25.25 7.83
C LEU A 480 -35.26 -24.45 9.00
N THR A 481 -36.30 -24.97 9.66
CA THR A 481 -37.03 -24.27 10.73
C THR A 481 -36.58 -24.66 12.14
N SER A 482 -35.82 -25.76 12.26
CA SER A 482 -35.23 -26.25 13.51
C SER A 482 -33.82 -26.80 13.23
N ALA A 483 -32.89 -26.57 14.16
CA ALA A 483 -31.55 -27.14 14.12
C ALA A 483 -31.48 -28.56 14.73
N GLU A 484 -32.60 -29.14 15.15
CA GLU A 484 -32.65 -30.50 15.69
C GLU A 484 -32.11 -31.52 14.66
N GLY A 485 -31.15 -32.34 15.09
CA GLY A 485 -30.47 -33.31 14.24
C GLY A 485 -29.44 -32.72 13.27
N LEU A 486 -29.26 -31.39 13.23
CA LEU A 486 -28.29 -30.74 12.36
C LEU A 486 -26.87 -30.84 12.94
N VAL A 487 -25.95 -31.44 12.18
CA VAL A 487 -24.52 -31.41 12.48
C VAL A 487 -23.82 -30.67 11.34
N LEU A 488 -23.41 -29.43 11.60
CA LEU A 488 -22.71 -28.60 10.64
C LEU A 488 -21.24 -29.05 10.46
N PRO A 489 -20.62 -28.80 9.29
CA PRO A 489 -19.20 -29.03 9.08
C PRO A 489 -18.34 -28.26 10.10
N GLN A 490 -17.10 -28.70 10.31
CA GLN A 490 -16.18 -28.02 11.23
C GLN A 490 -15.81 -26.60 10.77
N SER A 491 -15.77 -26.42 9.44
CA SER A 491 -15.49 -25.14 8.78
C SER A 491 -16.33 -24.98 7.51
N ILE A 492 -16.67 -23.73 7.20
CA ILE A 492 -17.30 -23.32 5.94
C ILE A 492 -16.42 -22.24 5.33
N GLY A 493 -16.00 -22.45 4.09
CA GLY A 493 -15.06 -21.59 3.39
C GLY A 493 -15.65 -20.23 3.01
N ASP A 494 -16.94 -20.20 2.64
CA ASP A 494 -17.70 -18.97 2.40
C ASP A 494 -18.83 -18.83 3.44
N SER A 495 -20.09 -18.73 3.02
CA SER A 495 -21.19 -18.27 3.86
C SER A 495 -22.10 -19.41 4.33
N LEU A 496 -22.75 -19.22 5.48
CA LEU A 496 -23.76 -20.13 6.03
C LEU A 496 -25.12 -19.43 6.11
N PHE A 497 -26.11 -19.98 5.41
CA PHE A 497 -27.47 -19.43 5.37
C PHE A 497 -28.47 -20.34 6.06
N LEU A 498 -28.97 -19.89 7.21
CA LEU A 498 -29.96 -20.55 8.07
C LEU A 498 -31.16 -19.64 8.33
N SER A 499 -31.55 -18.89 7.29
CA SER A 499 -32.51 -17.78 7.35
C SER A 499 -33.91 -18.12 7.90
N ALA A 500 -34.33 -19.38 7.98
CA ALA A 500 -35.65 -19.76 8.51
C ALA A 500 -35.63 -20.27 9.95
N LEU A 501 -34.45 -20.37 10.58
CA LEU A 501 -34.36 -20.73 12.00
C LEU A 501 -34.93 -19.60 12.85
N THR A 502 -35.84 -19.95 13.76
CA THR A 502 -36.44 -19.03 14.75
C THR A 502 -35.85 -19.24 16.15
N SER A 503 -35.17 -20.36 16.39
CA SER A 503 -34.50 -20.70 17.64
C SER A 503 -33.08 -21.24 17.38
N ALA A 504 -32.15 -20.90 18.28
CA ALA A 504 -30.78 -21.44 18.29
C ALA A 504 -30.66 -22.73 19.12
N GLU A 505 -31.77 -23.27 19.64
CA GLU A 505 -31.75 -24.54 20.38
C GLU A 505 -31.17 -25.68 19.53
N SER A 506 -30.25 -26.45 20.10
CA SER A 506 -29.48 -27.51 19.43
C SER A 506 -28.55 -27.06 18.29
N LEU A 507 -28.48 -25.76 17.98
CA LEU A 507 -27.59 -25.24 16.94
C LEU A 507 -26.14 -25.19 17.44
N VAL A 508 -25.26 -25.92 16.76
CA VAL A 508 -23.80 -25.84 16.97
C VAL A 508 -23.17 -25.31 15.69
N LEU A 509 -22.75 -24.05 15.72
CA LEU A 509 -22.09 -23.40 14.57
C LEU A 509 -20.64 -23.88 14.39
N PRO A 510 -20.10 -23.81 13.16
CA PRO A 510 -18.69 -24.09 12.87
C PRO A 510 -17.76 -23.21 13.72
N GLN A 511 -16.51 -23.63 13.91
CA GLN A 511 -15.52 -22.83 14.64
C GLN A 511 -15.16 -21.53 13.90
N SER A 512 -15.22 -21.57 12.56
CA SER A 512 -14.92 -20.47 11.66
C SER A 512 -15.83 -20.48 10.44
N ILE A 513 -16.27 -19.30 10.02
CA ILE A 513 -16.99 -19.06 8.77
C ILE A 513 -16.22 -17.99 8.00
N GLY A 514 -15.78 -18.31 6.78
CA GLY A 514 -14.97 -17.41 5.97
C GLY A 514 -15.75 -16.23 5.40
N GLY A 515 -17.03 -16.43 5.09
CA GLY A 515 -17.96 -15.43 4.58
C GLY A 515 -19.03 -15.03 5.60
N ASP A 516 -20.26 -14.90 5.12
CA ASP A 516 -21.39 -14.39 5.88
C ASP A 516 -22.03 -15.47 6.78
N LEU A 517 -22.55 -15.08 7.93
CA LEU A 517 -23.45 -15.90 8.74
C LEU A 517 -24.83 -15.26 8.78
N ASP A 518 -25.79 -15.90 8.11
CA ASP A 518 -27.18 -15.47 8.09
C ASP A 518 -28.07 -16.37 8.96
N ILE A 519 -28.47 -15.83 10.12
CA ILE A 519 -29.43 -16.37 11.07
C ILE A 519 -30.43 -15.27 11.46
N HIS A 520 -30.81 -14.43 10.49
CA HIS A 520 -31.51 -13.17 10.76
C HIS A 520 -32.87 -13.34 11.43
N ASN A 521 -33.55 -14.48 11.29
CA ASN A 521 -34.89 -14.72 11.84
C ASN A 521 -34.94 -15.31 13.24
N LEU A 522 -33.80 -15.47 13.94
CA LEU A 522 -33.81 -15.90 15.33
C LEU A 522 -34.63 -14.92 16.20
N ASP A 523 -35.53 -15.46 17.02
CA ASP A 523 -36.35 -14.68 17.95
C ASP A 523 -35.58 -14.31 19.23
N SER A 524 -34.54 -15.08 19.55
CA SER A 524 -33.71 -14.95 20.76
C SER A 524 -32.30 -15.46 20.51
N ALA A 525 -31.32 -14.87 21.20
CA ALA A 525 -29.92 -15.32 21.23
C ALA A 525 -29.64 -16.34 22.36
N GLU A 526 -30.66 -16.75 23.13
CA GLU A 526 -30.49 -17.77 24.15
C GLU A 526 -29.98 -19.09 23.53
N SER A 527 -28.93 -19.66 24.13
CA SER A 527 -28.21 -20.86 23.65
C SER A 527 -27.38 -20.66 22.36
N LEU A 528 -27.37 -19.47 21.76
CA LEU A 528 -26.54 -19.18 20.58
C LEU A 528 -25.07 -19.05 20.98
N VAL A 529 -24.20 -19.84 20.35
CA VAL A 529 -22.75 -19.70 20.44
C VAL A 529 -22.21 -19.38 19.06
N LEU A 530 -21.79 -18.13 18.87
CA LEU A 530 -21.24 -17.66 17.59
C LEU A 530 -19.79 -18.18 17.38
N PRO A 531 -19.36 -18.36 16.11
CA PRO A 531 -17.98 -18.66 15.77
C PRO A 531 -17.02 -17.63 16.34
N GLN A 532 -15.76 -18.03 16.60
CA GLN A 532 -14.74 -17.08 17.05
C GLN A 532 -14.40 -16.04 16.00
N ASN A 533 -14.48 -16.43 14.72
CA ASN A 533 -14.18 -15.59 13.57
C ASN A 533 -15.27 -15.72 12.51
N ILE A 534 -15.77 -14.57 12.04
CA ILE A 534 -16.66 -14.43 10.89
C ILE A 534 -15.99 -13.46 9.93
N GLY A 535 -15.59 -13.93 8.75
CA GLY A 535 -14.88 -13.11 7.78
C GLY A 535 -15.78 -12.12 7.04
N GLY A 536 -17.07 -12.44 6.88
CA GLY A 536 -18.08 -11.58 6.25
C GLY A 536 -19.04 -10.93 7.24
N ASN A 537 -20.27 -10.74 6.80
CA ASN A 537 -21.36 -10.11 7.54
C ASN A 537 -22.01 -11.07 8.54
N LEU A 538 -22.50 -10.52 9.65
CA LEU A 538 -23.33 -11.24 10.63
C LEU A 538 -24.75 -10.64 10.65
N TYR A 539 -25.74 -11.45 10.27
CA TYR A 539 -27.15 -11.04 10.20
C TYR A 539 -27.94 -11.62 11.39
N LEU A 540 -28.42 -10.73 12.26
CA LEU A 540 -29.20 -11.04 13.47
C LEU A 540 -30.42 -10.11 13.61
N SER A 541 -30.97 -9.69 12.47
CA SER A 541 -31.90 -8.56 12.36
C SER A 541 -33.23 -8.71 13.10
N ASN A 542 -33.69 -9.93 13.41
CA ASN A 542 -34.96 -10.15 14.13
C ASN A 542 -34.81 -10.21 15.66
N LEU A 543 -33.58 -10.20 16.18
CA LEU A 543 -33.37 -10.16 17.64
C LEU A 543 -33.89 -8.84 18.21
N THR A 544 -34.88 -8.93 19.11
CA THR A 544 -35.46 -7.74 19.76
C THR A 544 -34.78 -7.36 21.08
N SER A 545 -33.93 -8.25 21.60
CA SER A 545 -33.16 -8.11 22.85
C SER A 545 -31.76 -8.73 22.71
N ALA A 546 -30.76 -8.10 23.33
CA ALA A 546 -29.38 -8.60 23.36
C ALA A 546 -29.11 -9.66 24.45
N LYS A 547 -30.14 -10.06 25.21
CA LYS A 547 -29.99 -11.04 26.29
C LYS A 547 -29.44 -12.37 25.75
N GLY A 548 -28.32 -12.82 26.32
CA GLY A 548 -27.66 -14.08 25.93
C GLY A 548 -26.76 -13.96 24.71
N LEU A 549 -26.73 -12.82 24.01
CA LEU A 549 -25.90 -12.62 22.83
C LEU A 549 -24.45 -12.37 23.23
N VAL A 550 -23.54 -13.19 22.69
CA VAL A 550 -22.08 -13.00 22.82
C VAL A 550 -21.50 -12.92 21.41
N LEU A 551 -21.10 -11.72 21.01
CA LEU A 551 -20.50 -11.46 19.70
C LEU A 551 -19.01 -11.86 19.68
N PRO A 552 -18.45 -12.22 18.51
CA PRO A 552 -17.01 -12.41 18.34
C PRO A 552 -16.25 -11.11 18.63
N GLN A 553 -14.94 -11.21 18.90
CA GLN A 553 -14.11 -10.03 19.21
C GLN A 553 -13.99 -9.05 18.03
N SER A 554 -14.07 -9.58 16.81
CA SER A 554 -14.01 -8.85 15.54
C SER A 554 -14.96 -9.47 14.53
N ILE A 555 -15.53 -8.63 13.66
CA ILE A 555 -16.32 -9.03 12.50
C ILE A 555 -15.68 -8.40 11.26
N GLY A 556 -15.37 -9.22 10.25
CA GLY A 556 -14.69 -8.76 9.04
C GLY A 556 -15.58 -7.89 8.14
N GLY A 557 -16.88 -8.17 8.09
CA GLY A 557 -17.87 -7.38 7.37
C GLY A 557 -18.79 -6.55 8.29
N SER A 558 -20.06 -6.47 7.91
CA SER A 558 -21.10 -5.70 8.60
C SER A 558 -21.76 -6.48 9.73
N LEU A 559 -22.22 -5.78 10.76
CA LEU A 559 -23.02 -6.34 11.85
C LEU A 559 -24.44 -5.77 11.80
N MET A 560 -25.42 -6.64 11.55
CA MET A 560 -26.83 -6.25 11.46
C MET A 560 -27.61 -6.70 12.69
N LEU A 561 -27.96 -5.73 13.55
CA LEU A 561 -28.74 -5.92 14.78
C LEU A 561 -29.96 -4.99 14.78
N SER A 562 -30.56 -4.78 13.60
CA SER A 562 -31.60 -3.78 13.37
C SER A 562 -32.83 -3.97 14.26
N GLY A 563 -33.19 -5.19 14.65
CA GLY A 563 -34.35 -5.47 15.50
C GLY A 563 -34.21 -5.08 16.97
N LEU A 564 -32.98 -4.79 17.45
CA LEU A 564 -32.77 -4.48 18.87
C LEU A 564 -33.49 -3.18 19.24
N THR A 565 -34.31 -3.24 20.29
CA THR A 565 -35.06 -2.08 20.79
C THR A 565 -34.38 -1.37 21.97
N SER A 566 -33.35 -2.00 22.54
CA SER A 566 -32.54 -1.50 23.66
C SER A 566 -31.12 -2.07 23.60
N ALA A 567 -30.12 -1.29 24.03
CA ALA A 567 -28.73 -1.72 24.14
C ALA A 567 -28.41 -2.50 25.43
N ASN A 568 -29.41 -2.74 26.30
CA ASN A 568 -29.20 -3.42 27.57
C ASN A 568 -28.63 -4.83 27.38
N GLY A 569 -27.44 -5.07 27.96
CA GLY A 569 -26.74 -6.34 27.86
C GLY A 569 -25.97 -6.56 26.55
N LEU A 570 -26.00 -5.59 25.62
CA LEU A 570 -25.26 -5.66 24.37
C LEU A 570 -23.77 -5.35 24.60
N VAL A 571 -22.90 -6.26 24.15
CA VAL A 571 -21.45 -6.04 24.11
C VAL A 571 -21.00 -6.20 22.66
N LEU A 572 -20.69 -5.07 22.02
CA LEU A 572 -20.23 -5.03 20.63
C LEU A 572 -18.75 -5.42 20.50
N PRO A 573 -18.31 -5.91 19.33
CA PRO A 573 -16.90 -6.16 19.05
C PRO A 573 -16.04 -4.90 19.19
N GLN A 574 -14.72 -5.07 19.32
CA GLN A 574 -13.80 -3.92 19.39
C GLN A 574 -13.80 -3.11 18.09
N SER A 575 -13.98 -3.79 16.95
CA SER A 575 -14.06 -3.21 15.62
C SER A 575 -15.07 -3.95 14.75
N VAL A 576 -15.72 -3.19 13.87
CA VAL A 576 -16.55 -3.71 12.76
C VAL A 576 -15.89 -3.27 11.45
N GLY A 577 -15.60 -4.21 10.56
CA GLY A 577 -14.86 -3.95 9.32
C GLY A 577 -15.63 -3.06 8.36
N ASP A 578 -16.93 -3.30 8.19
CA ASP A 578 -17.81 -2.52 7.32
C ASP A 578 -18.88 -1.77 8.16
N ASP A 579 -20.16 -2.04 7.95
CA ASP A 579 -21.27 -1.26 8.49
C ASP A 579 -21.81 -1.83 9.83
N LEU A 580 -22.31 -0.96 10.70
CA LEU A 580 -22.99 -1.34 11.94
C LEU A 580 -24.42 -0.79 11.95
N PHE A 581 -25.41 -1.69 11.98
CA PHE A 581 -26.84 -1.34 11.98
C PHE A 581 -27.47 -1.65 13.35
N LEU A 582 -27.94 -0.60 14.01
CA LEU A 582 -28.62 -0.59 15.31
C LEU A 582 -29.86 0.33 15.24
N ASP A 583 -30.52 0.32 14.09
CA ASP A 583 -31.47 1.35 13.69
C ASP A 583 -32.74 1.42 14.53
N ASN A 584 -33.22 0.36 15.19
CA ASN A 584 -34.40 0.43 16.07
C ASN A 584 -34.09 0.79 17.54
N LEU A 585 -32.83 1.09 17.88
CA LEU A 585 -32.52 1.64 19.20
C LEU A 585 -33.15 3.03 19.34
N THR A 586 -33.94 3.23 20.40
CA THR A 586 -34.58 4.53 20.69
C THR A 586 -33.82 5.36 21.70
N SER A 587 -32.90 4.75 22.45
CA SER A 587 -32.03 5.39 23.46
C SER A 587 -30.61 4.83 23.39
N ALA A 588 -29.62 5.70 23.65
CA ALA A 588 -28.21 5.33 23.74
C ALA A 588 -27.81 4.85 25.15
N GLU A 589 -28.74 4.77 26.10
CA GLU A 589 -28.46 4.29 27.45
C GLU A 589 -27.90 2.85 27.43
N GLY A 590 -26.73 2.66 28.05
CA GLY A 590 -26.04 1.37 28.08
C GLY A 590 -25.32 0.98 26.78
N LEU A 591 -25.43 1.78 25.71
CA LEU A 591 -24.78 1.50 24.43
C LEU A 591 -23.29 1.86 24.48
N VAL A 592 -22.44 0.86 24.26
CA VAL A 592 -21.00 1.03 24.07
C VAL A 592 -20.65 0.62 22.65
N LEU A 593 -20.42 1.61 21.78
CA LEU A 593 -20.05 1.39 20.39
C LEU A 593 -18.60 0.89 20.26
N PRO A 594 -18.25 0.21 19.14
CA PRO A 594 -16.88 -0.18 18.83
C PRO A 594 -15.92 1.01 18.81
N GLN A 595 -14.62 0.76 18.98
CA GLN A 595 -13.61 1.81 18.82
C GLN A 595 -13.56 2.34 17.37
N SER A 596 -13.81 1.45 16.41
CA SER A 596 -13.82 1.76 14.98
C SER A 596 -14.95 1.04 14.25
N VAL A 597 -15.60 1.76 13.33
CA VAL A 597 -16.51 1.22 12.31
C VAL A 597 -15.95 1.63 10.95
N GLY A 598 -15.57 0.68 10.10
CA GLY A 598 -14.94 1.00 8.82
C GLY A 598 -15.91 1.63 7.81
N GLY A 599 -17.20 1.30 7.89
CA GLY A 599 -18.26 1.80 7.03
C GLY A 599 -19.25 2.72 7.73
N TYR A 600 -20.52 2.54 7.41
CA TYR A 600 -21.69 3.26 7.88
C TYR A 600 -22.06 2.85 9.31
N LEU A 601 -22.42 3.83 10.15
CA LEU A 601 -23.04 3.59 11.45
C LEU A 601 -24.48 4.09 11.41
N ASP A 602 -25.43 3.16 11.49
CA ASP A 602 -26.86 3.45 11.53
C ASP A 602 -27.41 3.30 12.95
N ILE A 603 -27.80 4.43 13.54
CA ILE A 603 -28.48 4.55 14.84
C ILE A 603 -29.61 5.58 14.72
N HIS A 604 -30.31 5.56 13.57
CA HIS A 604 -31.16 6.68 13.19
C HIS A 604 -32.39 6.88 14.09
N ASN A 605 -32.94 5.87 14.77
CA ASN A 605 -34.12 6.06 15.64
C ASN A 605 -33.79 6.56 17.05
N LEU A 606 -32.53 6.88 17.38
CA LEU A 606 -32.21 7.56 18.63
C LEU A 606 -32.89 8.93 18.66
N ASP A 607 -33.68 9.20 19.71
CA ASP A 607 -34.38 10.48 19.88
C ASP A 607 -33.48 11.58 20.51
N SER A 608 -32.42 11.15 21.19
CA SER A 608 -31.46 11.94 21.94
C SER A 608 -30.05 11.36 21.82
N ALA A 609 -29.04 12.25 21.84
CA ALA A 609 -27.63 11.87 21.88
C ALA A 609 -27.07 11.84 23.32
N GLU A 610 -27.93 11.97 24.34
CA GLU A 610 -27.51 11.83 25.73
C GLU A 610 -26.91 10.44 25.98
N SER A 611 -25.76 10.41 26.66
CA SER A 611 -24.97 9.19 26.91
C SER A 611 -24.36 8.51 25.68
N LEU A 612 -24.58 9.03 24.47
CA LEU A 612 -24.00 8.47 23.25
C LEU A 612 -22.51 8.79 23.16
N VAL A 613 -21.68 7.75 23.08
CA VAL A 613 -20.24 7.87 22.81
C VAL A 613 -19.95 7.26 21.45
N LEU A 614 -19.72 8.11 20.45
CA LEU A 614 -19.39 7.65 19.09
C LEU A 614 -18.01 6.98 19.02
N PRO A 615 -17.77 6.09 18.04
CA PRO A 615 -16.46 5.52 17.75
C PRO A 615 -15.38 6.59 17.57
N GLN A 616 -14.11 6.23 17.74
CA GLN A 616 -13.01 7.13 17.38
C GLN A 616 -12.94 7.34 15.87
N ASN A 617 -13.20 6.29 15.11
CA ASN A 617 -13.17 6.28 13.66
C ASN A 617 -14.48 5.74 13.10
N ILE A 618 -15.06 6.48 12.14
CA ILE A 618 -16.18 6.06 11.30
C ILE A 618 -15.75 6.33 9.86
N GLY A 619 -15.49 5.28 9.08
CA GLY A 619 -14.98 5.46 7.71
C GLY A 619 -16.08 5.87 6.72
N GLY A 620 -17.32 5.47 6.96
CA GLY A 620 -18.50 5.79 6.15
C GLY A 620 -19.39 6.90 6.73
N GLY A 621 -20.70 6.78 6.49
CA GLY A 621 -21.70 7.72 6.99
C GLY A 621 -22.08 7.48 8.45
N LEU A 622 -22.71 8.48 9.06
CA LEU A 622 -23.32 8.39 10.38
C LEU A 622 -24.77 8.85 10.27
N ASP A 623 -25.72 7.95 10.52
CA ASP A 623 -27.14 8.27 10.57
C ASP A 623 -27.61 8.56 11.99
N LEU A 624 -28.08 9.78 12.18
CA LEU A 624 -28.68 10.30 13.40
C LEU A 624 -29.96 11.09 13.04
N SER A 625 -30.69 10.65 12.01
CA SER A 625 -31.84 11.38 11.47
C SER A 625 -33.03 11.52 12.43
N GLY A 626 -33.16 10.65 13.43
CA GLY A 626 -34.20 10.71 14.46
C GLY A 626 -33.90 11.62 15.65
N LEU A 627 -32.68 12.16 15.77
CA LEU A 627 -32.34 13.06 16.87
C LEU A 627 -33.25 14.29 16.86
N THR A 628 -33.78 14.63 18.03
CA THR A 628 -34.66 15.81 18.20
C THR A 628 -33.89 17.08 18.58
N SER A 629 -32.63 16.95 19.02
CA SER A 629 -31.72 18.06 19.30
C SER A 629 -30.26 17.63 19.20
N ALA A 630 -29.33 18.59 19.10
CA ALA A 630 -27.89 18.32 19.12
C ALA A 630 -27.34 18.05 20.53
N ASN A 631 -28.15 18.19 21.59
CA ASN A 631 -27.67 18.12 22.97
C ASN A 631 -27.06 16.75 23.28
N GLY A 632 -25.90 16.75 23.94
CA GLY A 632 -25.15 15.54 24.28
C GLY A 632 -24.28 14.98 23.15
N LEU A 633 -24.51 15.37 21.89
CA LEU A 633 -23.76 14.85 20.75
C LEU A 633 -22.30 15.35 20.77
N VAL A 634 -21.35 14.44 20.59
CA VAL A 634 -19.94 14.77 20.40
C VAL A 634 -19.37 13.93 19.26
N LEU A 635 -19.11 14.58 18.13
CA LEU A 635 -18.54 13.97 16.92
C LEU A 635 -17.04 13.69 17.09
N PRO A 636 -16.52 12.66 16.39
CA PRO A 636 -15.08 12.38 16.35
C PRO A 636 -14.27 13.58 15.85
N TYR A 637 -13.03 13.71 16.32
CA TYR A 637 -12.14 14.78 15.89
C TYR A 637 -11.95 14.74 14.36
N GLY A 638 -12.18 15.88 13.69
CA GLY A 638 -12.04 15.99 12.24
C GLY A 638 -13.08 15.21 11.41
N PHE A 639 -14.21 14.80 12.02
CA PHE A 639 -15.29 14.11 11.31
C PHE A 639 -15.85 14.96 10.17
N ASN A 640 -16.06 14.35 9.00
CA ASN A 640 -16.58 15.04 7.82
C ASN A 640 -18.11 15.19 7.92
N LEU A 641 -18.60 16.41 8.17
CA LEU A 641 -20.03 16.70 8.28
C LEU A 641 -20.86 16.39 7.03
N ASN A 642 -20.25 16.22 5.84
CA ASN A 642 -20.98 15.76 4.66
C ASN A 642 -21.41 14.29 4.78
N LYS A 643 -20.76 13.52 5.66
CA LYS A 643 -21.09 12.13 5.99
C LYS A 643 -22.07 12.01 7.16
N LEU A 644 -22.46 13.13 7.80
CA LEU A 644 -23.48 13.15 8.84
C LEU A 644 -24.87 13.36 8.22
N ILE A 645 -25.74 12.39 8.46
CA ILE A 645 -27.17 12.42 8.14
C ILE A 645 -27.91 12.75 9.44
N CYS A 646 -28.46 13.95 9.53
CA CYS A 646 -29.24 14.42 10.68
C CYS A 646 -30.21 15.52 10.23
N PRO A 647 -31.21 15.91 11.04
CA PRO A 647 -32.07 17.04 10.74
C PRO A 647 -31.26 18.32 10.50
N SER A 648 -31.71 19.14 9.54
CA SER A 648 -30.97 20.32 9.08
C SER A 648 -30.71 21.33 10.19
N TYR A 649 -31.61 21.47 11.17
CA TYR A 649 -31.44 22.37 12.30
C TYR A 649 -30.31 21.92 13.25
N ILE A 650 -30.15 20.61 13.48
CA ILE A 650 -29.01 20.05 14.24
C ILE A 650 -27.70 20.31 13.50
N LYS A 651 -27.69 20.02 12.19
CA LYS A 651 -26.51 20.26 11.34
C LYS A 651 -26.07 21.73 11.36
N ASN A 652 -27.04 22.65 11.29
CA ASN A 652 -26.79 24.09 11.39
C ASN A 652 -26.26 24.49 12.77
N GLU A 653 -26.78 23.91 13.85
CA GLU A 653 -26.30 24.18 15.21
C GLU A 653 -24.84 23.74 15.39
N ILE A 654 -24.48 22.57 14.86
CA ILE A 654 -23.10 22.05 14.87
C ILE A 654 -22.16 22.98 14.10
N LEU A 655 -22.57 23.43 12.90
CA LEU A 655 -21.79 24.35 12.07
C LEU A 655 -21.56 25.72 12.74
N GLN A 656 -22.53 26.19 13.52
CA GLN A 656 -22.43 27.47 14.24
C GLN A 656 -21.58 27.35 15.52
N ASN A 657 -21.45 26.16 16.10
CA ASN A 657 -20.80 25.93 17.40
C ASN A 657 -19.85 24.72 17.38
N PRO A 658 -18.85 24.67 16.47
CA PRO A 658 -18.02 23.48 16.28
C PRO A 658 -17.25 23.07 17.55
N ASP A 659 -16.78 24.03 18.36
CA ASP A 659 -16.05 23.75 19.61
C ASP A 659 -16.87 22.98 20.66
N LYS A 660 -18.21 23.03 20.56
CA LYS A 660 -19.12 22.31 21.46
C LYS A 660 -19.33 20.86 21.01
N TYR A 661 -19.27 20.58 19.71
CA TYR A 661 -19.78 19.35 19.11
C TYR A 661 -18.70 18.42 18.55
N PHE A 662 -17.43 18.83 18.56
CA PHE A 662 -16.32 17.99 18.14
C PHE A 662 -15.43 17.64 19.33
N ARG A 663 -14.93 16.39 19.36
CA ARG A 663 -13.82 16.03 20.25
C ARG A 663 -12.63 16.92 19.96
N LYS A 664 -11.90 17.27 21.01
CA LYS A 664 -10.60 17.93 20.88
C LYS A 664 -9.62 17.00 20.15
N PRO A 665 -8.61 17.56 19.47
CA PRO A 665 -7.52 16.75 18.93
C PRO A 665 -6.91 15.88 20.04
N PRO A 666 -6.57 14.61 19.76
CA PRO A 666 -5.91 13.76 20.74
C PRO A 666 -4.62 14.45 21.20
N SER A 667 -4.45 14.58 22.52
CA SER A 667 -3.23 15.13 23.11
C SER A 667 -2.12 14.07 23.06
N GLU A 668 -0.85 14.49 22.96
CA GLU A 668 0.31 13.58 22.94
C GLU A 668 0.33 12.59 24.14
N GLU A 669 -0.33 12.92 25.26
CA GLU A 669 -0.41 12.11 26.48
C GLU A 669 -1.50 11.01 26.45
N GLU A 670 -2.57 11.15 25.65
CA GLU A 670 -3.59 10.08 25.55
C GLU A 670 -3.04 8.83 24.83
N ASN A 671 -2.07 9.01 23.93
CA ASN A 671 -1.29 7.92 23.33
C ASN A 671 -0.42 7.17 24.36
N ILE A 672 -0.12 7.78 25.51
CA ILE A 672 0.71 7.18 26.57
C ILE A 672 -0.15 6.43 27.59
N SER A 673 -1.41 6.82 27.78
CA SER A 673 -2.26 6.28 28.84
C SER A 673 -2.76 4.83 28.62
N VAL A 674 -2.68 4.32 27.38
CA VAL A 674 -2.88 2.88 27.08
C VAL A 674 -1.65 2.05 27.49
N HIS A 675 -0.48 2.66 27.67
CA HIS A 675 0.78 1.97 27.95
C HIS A 675 1.01 1.58 29.43
N HIS A 676 0.07 1.82 30.35
CA HIS A 676 0.27 1.47 31.77
C HIS A 676 -0.85 0.69 32.47
N LYS A 677 -1.83 0.14 31.76
CA LYS A 677 -2.69 -0.93 32.31
C LYS A 677 -3.07 -1.98 31.26
N ARG A 678 -2.16 -2.90 30.98
CA ARG A 678 -2.40 -4.35 30.98
C ARG A 678 -1.09 -5.10 30.80
#